data_AF-A0A8D8VLJ6-F1
#
_entry.id   AF-A0A8D8VLJ6-F1
#
_cell.length_a   1.000
_cell.length_b   1.000
_cell.length_c   1.000
_cell.angle_alpha   90.00
_cell.angle_beta   90.00
_cell.angle_gamma   90.00
#
_symmetry.space_group_name_H-M   'P 1'
#
loop_
_entity.id
_entity.type
_entity.pdbx_description
1 polymer ?
#
loop_
_entity_poly.entity_id
_entity_poly.type
_entity_poly.pdbx_seq_one_letter_code
_entity_poly.pdbx_strand_id
1 'polypeptide(L)'
;MDEMIEEQQKENNDMENEISKKNDEITDLKNTLVKMQKIETDNKNTITQNKCEIEELVAENNSYNNNMKEIKTRSEMLEIELNKKKHEIKKIEKTIGDMKTEMEETQDIIKKLESENNQYKYDYDQINHKLKTAEEDNNGIQIKTQEKENSIRMLINENEQQINTYRNDIEEKDDQIRKLHEELHDTKQIKDRYQQENTEFEKKMSNYDEEMKKNNEKIKQLENEIKRIKEELETKEKNIQDLEENKIGNKLTIRGLQKIITDLESIKDNDTIHEIPFRNSFYMLSKGEKTFMQELEEDVNITEASILETTATQQNTLEKTKVAAKTVCESTRIKDQNKSNQNQGSTQIFEPYLKHGEQNEHRRDNLNQKQNEERREQQNQNSVIIITEEPTILETTATTTTTQQNALETTKVTAATTICESPMSRQGGQKKECEQKENQRDDPNQKQNEQGREQQNQKQNKEREEQQQNQNRREQQTREQSERGREQQNMNQREQYNQGQNQGQNEQRREPQSQYQREQMKHNLREQHNENQRTHQNREQREQRKGQQNLEHYYEEEYRGTALKNGRVLMIGDSHCRDLEPMLRNIIPDTYRINVICNSGKGIGHCVKILDTSRLGNDDIISIFAGANDLFRTDWQEIEKSLHMLERKCRHVKVLVILIPPRYDKKRINRHVIKLNTKIRYVIDKNRNFQFVDPVNFLDVYDYNRDKFHLNNEGKQTICRKIVIKLFGRLNLKTKTYNPQPDIKPIHTNTRHYTNYTYRERQNKNNFKERPRVQQQQQQQQQQQHQQQQQQQQQQQQQQQQQQQ
;
A
#
# COMPACT_ATOMS: atom_id res chain seq x y z
N MET A 1 56.48 168.71 -102.60
CA MET A 1 57.45 167.76 -102.01
C MET A 1 57.11 167.54 -100.54
N ASP A 2 56.86 168.62 -99.79
CA ASP A 2 56.38 168.52 -98.38
C ASP A 2 55.00 167.85 -98.23
N GLU A 3 54.09 168.03 -99.20
CA GLU A 3 52.77 167.36 -99.22
C GLU A 3 52.86 165.83 -99.40
N MET A 4 53.93 165.34 -100.04
CA MET A 4 54.19 163.92 -100.26
C MET A 4 54.76 163.23 -99.01
N ILE A 5 55.48 164.00 -98.16
CA ILE A 5 56.04 163.50 -96.90
C ILE A 5 54.94 163.37 -95.85
N GLU A 6 53.99 164.30 -95.83
CA GLU A 6 52.86 164.29 -94.89
C GLU A 6 51.88 163.14 -95.17
N GLU A 7 51.64 162.83 -96.46
CA GLU A 7 50.82 161.68 -96.87
C GLU A 7 51.49 160.33 -96.51
N GLN A 8 52.82 160.24 -96.67
CA GLN A 8 53.59 159.04 -96.33
C GLN A 8 53.71 158.83 -94.80
N GLN A 9 53.77 159.91 -94.01
CA GLN A 9 53.70 159.84 -92.55
C GLN A 9 52.31 159.43 -92.06
N LYS A 10 51.25 159.88 -92.74
CA LYS A 10 49.88 159.45 -92.44
C LYS A 10 49.68 157.96 -92.76
N GLU A 11 50.16 157.49 -93.90
CA GLU A 11 50.08 156.07 -94.29
C GLU A 11 50.89 155.16 -93.37
N ASN A 12 52.07 155.62 -92.91
CA ASN A 12 52.86 154.90 -91.90
C ASN A 12 52.16 154.88 -90.53
N ASN A 13 51.52 155.97 -90.10
CA ASN A 13 50.75 155.99 -88.87
C ASN A 13 49.50 155.10 -88.97
N ASP A 14 48.84 155.06 -90.13
CA ASP A 14 47.68 154.18 -90.37
C ASP A 14 48.11 152.71 -90.40
N MET A 15 49.27 152.38 -90.98
CA MET A 15 49.88 151.04 -90.91
C MET A 15 50.32 150.67 -89.49
N GLU A 16 50.94 151.57 -88.73
CA GLU A 16 51.31 151.31 -87.34
C GLU A 16 50.06 151.10 -86.47
N ASN A 17 48.99 151.84 -86.71
CA ASN A 17 47.69 151.64 -86.06
C ASN A 17 47.06 150.29 -86.45
N GLU A 18 47.17 149.87 -87.71
CA GLU A 18 46.67 148.58 -88.16
C GLU A 18 47.51 147.41 -87.60
N ILE A 19 48.84 147.57 -87.54
CA ILE A 19 49.76 146.62 -86.90
C ILE A 19 49.46 146.53 -85.41
N SER A 20 49.24 147.66 -84.73
CA SER A 20 48.85 147.70 -83.32
C SER A 20 47.54 146.94 -83.09
N LYS A 21 46.52 147.22 -83.92
CA LYS A 21 45.22 146.52 -83.87
C LYS A 21 45.33 145.03 -84.18
N LYS A 22 46.19 144.64 -85.11
CA LYS A 22 46.48 143.23 -85.43
C LYS A 22 47.26 142.54 -84.32
N ASN A 23 48.16 143.25 -83.64
CA ASN A 23 48.87 142.73 -82.47
C ASN A 23 47.94 142.55 -81.27
N ASP A 24 46.97 143.43 -81.08
CA ASP A 24 45.90 143.25 -80.10
C ASP A 24 45.02 142.03 -80.45
N GLU A 25 44.62 141.87 -81.72
CA GLU A 25 43.91 140.65 -82.18
C GLU A 25 44.74 139.38 -81.97
N ILE A 26 46.04 139.40 -82.26
CA ILE A 26 46.95 138.27 -82.01
C ILE A 26 47.06 137.98 -80.51
N THR A 27 47.10 139.02 -79.68
CA THR A 27 47.15 138.88 -78.22
C THR A 27 45.86 138.28 -77.69
N ASP A 28 44.70 138.70 -78.20
CA ASP A 28 43.40 138.12 -77.87
C ASP A 28 43.25 136.67 -78.36
N LEU A 29 43.75 136.34 -79.55
CA LEU A 29 43.79 134.97 -80.06
C LEU A 29 44.73 134.08 -79.24
N LYS A 30 45.89 134.60 -78.81
CA LYS A 30 46.80 133.88 -77.89
C LYS A 30 46.13 133.64 -76.54
N ASN A 31 45.48 134.65 -75.99
CA ASN A 31 44.71 134.53 -74.74
C ASN A 31 43.57 133.51 -74.88
N THR A 32 42.91 133.47 -76.05
CA THR A 32 41.87 132.48 -76.36
C THR A 32 42.45 131.08 -76.50
N LEU A 33 43.59 130.92 -77.16
CA LEU A 33 44.29 129.64 -77.29
C LEU A 33 44.71 129.10 -75.92
N VAL A 34 45.23 129.94 -75.03
CA VAL A 34 45.57 129.57 -73.65
C VAL A 34 44.33 129.12 -72.87
N LYS A 35 43.20 129.83 -73.03
CA LYS A 35 41.91 129.40 -72.44
C LYS A 35 41.45 128.04 -72.99
N MET A 36 41.59 127.80 -74.30
CA MET A 36 41.23 126.51 -74.92
C MET A 36 42.15 125.37 -74.47
N GLN A 37 43.46 125.60 -74.36
CA GLN A 37 44.41 124.60 -73.83
C GLN A 37 44.13 124.27 -72.37
N LYS A 38 43.73 125.26 -71.57
CA LYS A 38 43.28 125.03 -70.19
C LYS A 38 42.03 124.16 -70.16
N ILE A 39 41.02 124.47 -70.96
CA ILE A 39 39.79 123.64 -71.09
C ILE A 39 40.13 122.22 -71.54
N GLU A 40 41.02 122.06 -72.51
CA GLU A 40 41.46 120.75 -72.98
C GLU A 40 42.12 119.94 -71.85
N THR A 41 42.96 120.59 -71.06
CA THR A 41 43.62 119.98 -69.89
C THR A 41 42.61 119.60 -68.82
N ASP A 42 41.67 120.49 -68.50
CA ASP A 42 40.59 120.25 -67.53
C ASP A 42 39.68 119.08 -67.99
N ASN A 43 39.38 119.01 -69.29
CA ASN A 43 38.64 117.90 -69.88
C ASN A 43 39.41 116.58 -69.82
N LYS A 44 40.73 116.57 -70.11
CA LYS A 44 41.57 115.38 -69.97
C LYS A 44 41.63 114.88 -68.53
N ASN A 45 41.73 115.79 -67.57
CA ASN A 45 41.69 115.46 -66.15
C ASN A 45 40.33 114.88 -65.76
N THR A 46 39.23 115.48 -66.21
CA THR A 46 37.87 114.99 -65.96
C THR A 46 37.64 113.61 -66.59
N ILE A 47 38.10 113.38 -67.82
CA ILE A 47 38.05 112.06 -68.47
C ILE A 47 38.83 111.02 -67.67
N THR A 48 40.01 111.39 -67.16
CA THR A 48 40.83 110.49 -66.34
C THR A 48 40.14 110.17 -65.02
N GLN A 49 39.56 111.17 -64.34
CA GLN A 49 38.80 110.96 -63.11
C GLN A 49 37.58 110.05 -63.36
N ASN A 50 36.78 110.35 -64.38
CA ASN A 50 35.61 109.53 -64.74
C ASN A 50 36.01 108.10 -65.09
N LYS A 51 37.17 107.90 -65.73
CA LYS A 51 37.69 106.56 -66.01
C LYS A 51 38.03 105.81 -64.74
N CYS A 52 38.68 106.46 -63.77
CA CYS A 52 38.94 105.86 -62.46
C CYS A 52 37.64 105.50 -61.72
N GLU A 53 36.65 106.40 -61.71
CA GLU A 53 35.33 106.14 -61.09
C GLU A 53 34.61 104.96 -61.77
N ILE A 54 34.68 104.83 -63.10
CA ILE A 54 34.13 103.68 -63.84
C ILE A 54 34.86 102.39 -63.44
N GLU A 55 36.19 102.40 -63.32
CA GLU A 55 36.96 101.23 -62.93
C GLU A 55 36.63 100.77 -61.50
N GLU A 56 36.43 101.71 -60.56
CA GLU A 56 35.98 101.44 -59.20
C GLU A 56 34.57 100.83 -59.18
N LEU A 57 33.61 101.40 -59.92
CA LEU A 57 32.25 100.87 -60.04
C LEU A 57 32.22 99.48 -60.68
N VAL A 58 33.09 99.21 -61.66
CA VAL A 58 33.23 97.88 -62.27
C VAL A 58 33.78 96.87 -61.25
N ALA A 59 34.77 97.26 -60.45
CA ALA A 59 35.30 96.42 -59.38
C ALA A 59 34.25 96.12 -58.31
N GLU A 60 33.46 97.13 -57.92
CA GLU A 60 32.36 96.99 -56.97
C GLU A 60 31.27 96.05 -57.51
N ASN A 61 30.86 96.22 -58.76
CA ASN A 61 29.88 95.36 -59.42
C ASN A 61 30.38 93.90 -59.53
N ASN A 62 31.67 93.70 -59.82
CA ASN A 62 32.28 92.37 -59.81
C ASN A 62 32.25 91.74 -58.40
N SER A 63 32.50 92.52 -57.35
CA SER A 63 32.37 92.08 -55.96
C SER A 63 30.93 91.68 -55.61
N TYR A 64 29.94 92.50 -55.97
CA TYR A 64 28.52 92.15 -55.78
C TYR A 64 28.11 90.89 -56.53
N ASN A 65 28.57 90.72 -57.78
CA ASN A 65 28.30 89.51 -58.56
C ASN A 65 28.89 88.25 -57.91
N ASN A 66 30.07 88.35 -57.30
CA ASN A 66 30.66 87.24 -56.56
C ASN A 66 29.87 86.93 -55.28
N ASN A 67 29.50 87.95 -54.50
CA ASN A 67 28.64 87.78 -53.32
C ASN A 67 27.29 87.15 -53.68
N MET A 68 26.70 87.53 -54.81
CA MET A 68 25.44 86.96 -55.29
C MET A 68 25.59 85.47 -55.66
N LYS A 69 26.72 85.06 -56.26
CA LYS A 69 27.04 83.65 -56.53
C LYS A 69 27.21 82.85 -55.23
N GLU A 70 27.87 83.41 -54.22
CA GLU A 70 28.02 82.76 -52.91
C GLU A 70 26.68 82.60 -52.19
N ILE A 71 25.85 83.65 -52.19
CA ILE A 71 24.50 83.60 -51.61
C ILE A 71 23.65 82.53 -52.32
N LYS A 72 23.71 82.46 -53.66
CA LYS A 72 23.00 81.44 -54.42
C LYS A 72 23.45 80.04 -54.04
N THR A 73 24.76 79.80 -53.98
CA THR A 73 25.35 78.52 -53.57
C THR A 73 24.92 78.14 -52.15
N ARG A 74 24.92 79.11 -51.21
CA ARG A 74 24.46 78.88 -49.83
C ARG A 74 22.97 78.56 -49.76
N SER A 75 22.14 79.22 -50.56
CA SER A 75 20.71 78.93 -50.66
C SER A 75 20.45 77.50 -51.15
N GLU A 76 21.19 77.06 -52.17
CA GLU A 76 21.10 75.69 -52.70
C GLU A 76 21.51 74.64 -51.65
N MET A 77 22.59 74.89 -50.90
CA MET A 77 23.00 73.99 -49.80
C MET A 77 21.95 73.91 -48.68
N LEU A 78 21.35 75.03 -48.29
CA LEU A 78 20.29 75.06 -47.27
C LEU A 78 19.03 74.34 -47.73
N GLU A 79 18.69 74.43 -49.02
CA GLU A 79 17.56 73.69 -49.60
C GLU A 79 17.80 72.16 -49.57
N ILE A 80 19.02 71.72 -49.88
CA ILE A 80 19.41 70.31 -49.75
C ILE A 80 19.31 69.85 -48.29
N GLU A 81 19.81 70.65 -47.33
CA GLU A 81 19.73 70.32 -45.91
C GLU A 81 18.26 70.26 -45.42
N LEU A 82 17.42 71.22 -45.83
CA LEU A 82 16.00 71.23 -45.52
C LEU A 82 15.30 69.96 -46.05
N ASN A 83 15.61 69.55 -47.28
CA ASN A 83 15.05 68.34 -47.87
C ASN A 83 15.51 67.06 -47.15
N LYS A 84 16.78 67.01 -46.72
CA LYS A 84 17.28 65.92 -45.86
C LYS A 84 16.51 65.86 -44.54
N LYS A 85 16.29 67.00 -43.89
CA LYS A 85 15.53 67.09 -42.63
C LYS A 85 14.06 66.70 -42.80
N LYS A 86 13.41 67.10 -43.90
CA LYS A 86 12.06 66.64 -44.25
C LYS A 86 11.99 65.12 -44.40
N HIS A 87 13.01 64.50 -44.99
CA HIS A 87 13.07 63.05 -45.12
C HIS A 87 13.29 62.35 -43.76
N GLU A 88 14.13 62.90 -42.88
CA GLU A 88 14.30 62.42 -41.51
C GLU A 88 12.99 62.48 -40.71
N ILE A 89 12.24 63.59 -40.82
CA ILE A 89 10.92 63.75 -40.19
C ILE A 89 9.94 62.66 -40.68
N LYS A 90 9.86 62.42 -41.99
CA LYS A 90 8.99 61.36 -42.55
C LYS A 90 9.34 59.96 -42.01
N LYS A 91 10.63 59.67 -41.77
CA LYS A 91 11.04 58.40 -41.15
C LYS A 91 10.55 58.30 -39.71
N ILE A 92 10.68 59.38 -38.93
CA ILE A 92 10.21 59.43 -37.54
C ILE A 92 8.68 59.29 -37.47
N GLU A 93 7.94 59.97 -38.35
CA GLU A 93 6.48 59.86 -38.44
C GLU A 93 6.04 58.41 -38.70
N LYS A 94 6.74 57.72 -39.61
CA LYS A 94 6.49 56.29 -39.86
C LYS A 94 6.75 55.45 -38.61
N THR A 95 7.88 55.63 -37.93
CA THR A 95 8.19 54.91 -36.68
C THR A 95 7.14 55.16 -35.60
N ILE A 96 6.65 56.40 -35.46
CA ILE A 96 5.57 56.73 -34.52
C ILE A 96 4.27 56.01 -34.89
N GLY A 97 3.96 55.89 -36.18
CA GLY A 97 2.83 55.11 -36.68
C GLY A 97 2.94 53.63 -36.30
N ASP A 98 4.08 53.00 -36.60
CA ASP A 98 4.33 51.60 -36.29
C ASP A 98 4.22 51.34 -34.76
N MET A 99 4.79 52.22 -33.92
CA MET A 99 4.68 52.12 -32.45
C MET A 99 3.24 52.26 -31.94
N LYS A 100 2.39 53.07 -32.58
CA LYS A 100 0.98 53.19 -32.19
C LYS A 100 0.22 51.88 -32.44
N THR A 101 0.46 51.23 -33.57
CA THR A 101 -0.15 49.94 -33.89
C THR A 101 0.29 48.87 -32.89
N GLU A 102 1.57 48.78 -32.55
CA GLU A 102 2.06 47.84 -31.51
C GLU A 102 1.42 48.09 -30.14
N MET A 103 1.17 49.36 -29.79
CA MET A 103 0.51 49.74 -28.54
C MET A 103 -0.96 49.30 -28.51
N GLU A 104 -1.69 49.46 -29.62
CA GLU A 104 -3.08 48.99 -29.76
C GLU A 104 -3.18 47.46 -29.65
N GLU A 105 -2.29 46.72 -30.33
CA GLU A 105 -2.20 45.26 -30.22
C GLU A 105 -1.95 44.81 -28.76
N THR A 106 -1.06 45.51 -28.06
CA THR A 106 -0.76 45.23 -26.65
C THR A 106 -1.97 45.49 -25.76
N GLN A 107 -2.74 46.55 -26.01
CA GLN A 107 -3.96 46.86 -25.25
C GLN A 107 -5.03 45.77 -25.43
N ASP A 108 -5.17 45.21 -26.63
CA ASP A 108 -6.13 44.12 -26.87
C ASP A 108 -5.71 42.81 -26.20
N ILE A 109 -4.40 42.53 -26.15
CA ILE A 109 -3.87 41.41 -25.35
C ILE A 109 -4.18 41.59 -23.86
N ILE A 110 -4.03 42.80 -23.32
CA ILE A 110 -4.36 43.10 -21.91
C ILE A 110 -5.83 42.83 -21.63
N LYS A 111 -6.76 43.34 -22.46
CA LYS A 111 -8.21 43.09 -22.30
C LYS A 111 -8.53 41.60 -22.32
N LYS A 112 -7.89 40.83 -23.21
CA LYS A 112 -8.06 39.38 -23.27
C LYS A 112 -7.60 38.71 -21.98
N LEU A 113 -6.43 39.05 -21.46
CA LEU A 113 -5.91 38.50 -20.20
C LEU A 113 -6.79 38.86 -19.00
N GLU A 114 -7.35 40.07 -18.95
CA GLU A 114 -8.30 40.47 -17.91
C GLU A 114 -9.57 39.62 -17.93
N SER A 115 -10.11 39.32 -19.13
CA SER A 115 -11.25 38.44 -19.28
C SER A 115 -10.96 37.00 -18.82
N GLU A 116 -9.79 36.46 -19.15
CA GLU A 116 -9.34 35.14 -18.69
C GLU A 116 -9.18 35.10 -17.16
N ASN A 117 -8.62 36.16 -16.57
CA ASN A 117 -8.45 36.25 -15.12
C ASN A 117 -9.79 36.31 -14.36
N ASN A 118 -10.78 37.01 -14.92
CA ASN A 118 -12.14 37.03 -14.37
C ASN A 118 -12.80 35.64 -14.45
N GLN A 119 -12.58 34.90 -15.54
CA GLN A 119 -13.06 33.53 -15.65
C GLN A 119 -12.41 32.61 -14.61
N TYR A 120 -11.09 32.70 -14.41
CA TYR A 120 -10.40 31.92 -13.38
C TYR A 120 -10.90 32.22 -11.97
N LYS A 121 -11.23 33.49 -11.69
CA LYS A 121 -11.84 33.89 -10.41
C LYS A 121 -13.21 33.22 -10.21
N TYR A 122 -14.05 33.22 -11.23
CA TYR A 122 -15.35 32.54 -11.20
C TYR A 122 -15.22 31.03 -10.97
N ASP A 123 -14.30 30.37 -11.68
CA ASP A 123 -14.05 28.94 -11.53
C ASP A 123 -13.52 28.60 -10.12
N TYR A 124 -12.66 29.46 -9.56
CA TYR A 124 -12.16 29.34 -8.19
C TYR A 124 -13.29 29.40 -7.16
N ASP A 125 -14.22 30.34 -7.31
CA ASP A 125 -15.37 30.48 -6.41
C ASP A 125 -16.30 29.26 -6.49
N GLN A 126 -16.53 28.70 -7.70
CA GLN A 126 -17.29 27.45 -7.85
C GLN A 126 -16.60 26.25 -7.17
N ILE A 127 -15.28 26.14 -7.31
CA ILE A 127 -14.51 25.05 -6.68
C ILE A 127 -14.61 25.17 -5.16
N ASN A 128 -14.47 26.36 -4.59
CA ASN A 128 -14.61 26.57 -3.15
C ASN A 128 -16.02 26.22 -2.64
N HIS A 129 -17.06 26.56 -3.40
CA HIS A 129 -18.42 26.14 -3.05
C HIS A 129 -18.55 24.62 -3.02
N LYS A 130 -18.04 23.91 -4.06
CA LYS A 130 -18.06 22.43 -4.11
C LYS A 130 -17.25 21.81 -2.97
N LEU A 131 -16.11 22.41 -2.61
CA LEU A 131 -15.29 21.97 -1.48
C LEU A 131 -16.09 22.05 -0.17
N LYS A 132 -16.76 23.18 0.08
CA LYS A 132 -17.57 23.39 1.27
C LYS A 132 -18.72 22.37 1.39
N THR A 133 -19.44 22.11 0.30
CA THR A 133 -20.48 21.08 0.28
C THR A 133 -19.91 19.69 0.60
N ALA A 134 -18.75 19.34 0.04
CA ALA A 134 -18.12 18.07 0.31
C ALA A 134 -17.64 17.93 1.77
N GLU A 135 -17.21 19.03 2.41
CA GLU A 135 -16.87 19.05 3.84
C GLU A 135 -18.11 18.81 4.72
N GLU A 136 -19.24 19.43 4.39
CA GLU A 136 -20.52 19.22 5.07
C GLU A 136 -21.00 17.76 4.94
N ASP A 137 -20.92 17.18 3.74
CA ASP A 137 -21.25 15.76 3.50
C ASP A 137 -20.36 14.80 4.31
N ASN A 138 -19.05 15.08 4.36
CA ASN A 138 -18.10 14.25 5.09
C ASN A 138 -18.36 14.29 6.61
N ASN A 139 -18.71 15.45 7.15
CA ASN A 139 -19.15 15.58 8.55
C ASN A 139 -20.42 14.75 8.81
N GLY A 140 -21.38 14.75 7.89
CA GLY A 140 -22.59 13.92 7.97
C GLY A 140 -22.28 12.42 7.96
N ILE A 141 -21.32 11.97 7.15
CA ILE A 141 -20.85 10.57 7.11
C ILE A 141 -20.16 10.19 8.43
N GLN A 142 -19.34 11.10 8.99
CA GLN A 142 -18.64 10.86 10.25
C GLN A 142 -19.62 10.65 11.41
N ILE A 143 -20.67 11.47 11.50
CA ILE A 143 -21.73 11.33 12.52
C ILE A 143 -22.42 9.97 12.38
N LYS A 144 -22.88 9.59 11.18
CA LYS A 144 -23.52 8.30 10.93
C LYS A 144 -22.60 7.11 11.23
N THR A 145 -21.30 7.26 11.02
CA THR A 145 -20.30 6.23 11.34
C THR A 145 -20.20 6.05 12.85
N GLN A 146 -20.13 7.15 13.61
CA GLN A 146 -20.08 7.13 15.06
C GLN A 146 -21.36 6.54 15.69
N GLU A 147 -22.53 6.85 15.14
CA GLU A 147 -23.80 6.23 15.55
C GLU A 147 -23.78 4.71 15.37
N LYS A 148 -23.28 4.22 14.22
CA LYS A 148 -23.15 2.78 13.96
C LYS A 148 -22.13 2.12 14.88
N GLU A 149 -21.00 2.77 15.16
CA GLU A 149 -20.00 2.28 16.11
C GLU A 149 -20.60 2.12 17.51
N ASN A 150 -21.40 3.10 17.96
CA ASN A 150 -22.10 3.03 19.24
C ASN A 150 -23.11 1.87 19.27
N SER A 151 -23.87 1.67 18.18
CA SER A 151 -24.81 0.56 18.05
C SER A 151 -24.10 -0.81 18.10
N ILE A 152 -22.95 -0.95 17.43
CA ILE A 152 -22.13 -2.17 17.48
C ILE A 152 -21.61 -2.42 18.90
N ARG A 153 -21.15 -1.37 19.60
CA ARG A 153 -20.69 -1.51 21.00
C ARG A 153 -21.80 -2.00 21.92
N MET A 154 -23.02 -1.51 21.76
CA MET A 154 -24.17 -2.02 22.53
C MET A 154 -24.42 -3.51 22.27
N LEU A 155 -24.43 -3.95 21.01
CA LEU A 155 -24.60 -5.36 20.65
C LEU A 155 -23.47 -6.25 21.19
N ILE A 156 -22.23 -5.76 21.22
CA ILE A 156 -21.11 -6.48 21.83
C ILE A 156 -21.36 -6.69 23.33
N ASN A 157 -21.77 -5.64 24.04
CA ASN A 157 -22.05 -5.73 25.48
C ASN A 157 -23.22 -6.70 25.78
N GLU A 158 -24.28 -6.68 24.96
CA GLU A 158 -25.40 -7.64 25.07
C GLU A 158 -24.93 -9.08 24.87
N ASN A 159 -24.09 -9.33 23.85
CA ASN A 159 -23.54 -10.66 23.61
C ASN A 159 -22.59 -11.12 24.72
N GLU A 160 -21.78 -10.21 25.29
CA GLU A 160 -20.93 -10.52 26.45
C GLU A 160 -21.76 -10.95 27.66
N GLN A 161 -22.89 -10.28 27.91
CA GLN A 161 -23.83 -10.67 28.97
C GLN A 161 -24.41 -12.07 28.72
N GLN A 162 -24.86 -12.36 27.49
CA GLN A 162 -25.37 -13.69 27.12
C GLN A 162 -24.30 -14.80 27.28
N ILE A 163 -23.07 -14.53 26.85
CA ILE A 163 -21.95 -15.47 27.02
C ILE A 163 -21.71 -15.76 28.50
N ASN A 164 -21.78 -14.75 29.37
CA ASN A 164 -21.61 -14.95 30.80
C ASN A 164 -22.75 -15.78 31.40
N THR A 165 -24.00 -15.57 30.96
CA THR A 165 -25.13 -16.44 31.35
C THR A 165 -24.87 -17.89 30.96
N TYR A 166 -24.48 -18.15 29.71
CA TYR A 166 -24.19 -19.51 29.26
C TYR A 166 -22.99 -20.16 29.97
N ARG A 167 -21.97 -19.37 30.34
CA ARG A 167 -20.86 -19.88 31.15
C ARG A 167 -21.32 -20.37 32.52
N ASN A 168 -22.19 -19.61 33.18
CA ASN A 168 -22.74 -20.01 34.48
C ASN A 168 -23.59 -21.28 34.34
N ASP A 169 -24.40 -21.39 33.28
CA ASP A 169 -25.20 -22.59 33.01
C ASP A 169 -24.30 -23.83 32.78
N ILE A 170 -23.19 -23.67 32.05
CA ILE A 170 -22.21 -24.75 31.84
C ILE A 170 -21.58 -25.17 33.17
N GLU A 171 -21.17 -24.21 34.00
CA GLU A 171 -20.58 -24.49 35.31
C GLU A 171 -21.56 -25.25 36.21
N GLU A 172 -22.85 -24.88 36.22
CA GLU A 172 -23.88 -25.62 36.95
C GLU A 172 -24.04 -27.06 36.43
N LYS A 173 -23.97 -27.25 35.11
CA LYS A 173 -24.08 -28.59 34.49
C LYS A 173 -22.85 -29.44 34.77
N ASP A 174 -21.66 -28.87 34.77
CA ASP A 174 -20.42 -29.57 35.13
C ASP A 174 -20.46 -30.05 36.59
N ASP A 175 -21.02 -29.24 37.50
CA ASP A 175 -21.22 -29.66 38.89
C ASP A 175 -22.28 -30.77 39.02
N GLN A 176 -23.35 -30.75 38.21
CA GLN A 176 -24.30 -31.87 38.13
C GLN A 176 -23.63 -33.15 37.62
N ILE A 177 -22.79 -33.05 36.58
CA ILE A 177 -22.03 -34.19 36.04
C ILE A 177 -21.05 -34.75 37.09
N ARG A 178 -20.43 -33.89 37.90
CA ARG A 178 -19.51 -34.30 38.96
C ARG A 178 -20.22 -35.13 40.03
N LYS A 179 -21.39 -34.67 40.48
CA LYS A 179 -22.24 -35.40 41.44
C LYS A 179 -22.66 -36.77 40.89
N LEU A 180 -23.09 -36.84 39.63
CA LEU A 180 -23.45 -38.11 38.99
C LEU A 180 -22.25 -39.07 38.86
N HIS A 181 -21.04 -38.56 38.62
CA HIS A 181 -19.83 -39.38 38.62
C HIS A 181 -19.50 -39.94 40.00
N GLU A 182 -19.69 -39.16 41.07
CA GLU A 182 -19.53 -39.62 42.45
C GLU A 182 -20.54 -40.74 42.76
N GLU A 183 -21.82 -40.54 42.44
CA GLU A 183 -22.87 -41.57 42.61
C GLU A 183 -22.57 -42.85 41.81
N LEU A 184 -22.07 -42.70 40.58
CA LEU A 184 -21.66 -43.83 39.75
C LEU A 184 -20.47 -44.57 40.37
N HIS A 185 -19.51 -43.84 40.94
CA HIS A 185 -18.37 -44.45 41.62
C HIS A 185 -18.82 -45.27 42.84
N ASP A 186 -19.71 -44.72 43.67
CA ASP A 186 -20.25 -45.41 44.84
C ASP A 186 -21.03 -46.67 44.44
N THR A 187 -21.84 -46.56 43.39
CA THR A 187 -22.58 -47.70 42.82
C THR A 187 -21.64 -48.79 42.34
N LYS A 188 -20.51 -48.42 41.70
CA LYS A 188 -19.48 -49.37 41.27
C LYS A 188 -18.82 -50.06 42.47
N GLN A 189 -18.48 -49.33 43.52
CA GLN A 189 -17.93 -49.94 44.75
C GLN A 189 -18.92 -50.92 45.40
N ILE A 190 -20.21 -50.57 45.42
CA ILE A 190 -21.28 -51.46 45.91
C ILE A 190 -21.33 -52.73 45.06
N LYS A 191 -21.29 -52.61 43.73
CA LYS A 191 -21.28 -53.76 42.81
C LYS A 191 -20.07 -54.66 43.05
N ASP A 192 -18.89 -54.08 43.19
CA ASP A 192 -17.64 -54.83 43.42
C ASP A 192 -17.70 -55.59 44.75
N ARG A 193 -18.28 -55.00 45.81
CA ARG A 193 -18.54 -55.71 47.09
C ARG A 193 -19.49 -56.89 46.91
N TYR A 194 -20.61 -56.72 46.23
CA TYR A 194 -21.54 -57.82 45.97
C TYR A 194 -20.90 -58.94 45.13
N GLN A 195 -20.04 -58.60 44.17
CA GLN A 195 -19.29 -59.61 43.42
C GLN A 195 -18.32 -60.40 44.30
N GLN A 196 -17.63 -59.74 45.24
CA GLN A 196 -16.78 -60.40 46.23
C GLN A 196 -17.59 -61.34 47.13
N GLU A 197 -18.71 -60.88 47.67
CA GLU A 197 -19.62 -61.69 48.49
C GLU A 197 -20.13 -62.92 47.72
N ASN A 198 -20.54 -62.75 46.46
CA ASN A 198 -20.95 -63.88 45.62
C ASN A 198 -19.81 -64.89 45.42
N THR A 199 -18.59 -64.42 45.20
CA THR A 199 -17.42 -65.31 45.06
C THR A 199 -17.15 -66.09 46.35
N GLU A 200 -17.36 -65.48 47.52
CA GLU A 200 -17.29 -66.17 48.81
C GLU A 200 -18.40 -67.20 48.99
N PHE A 201 -19.63 -66.88 48.57
CA PHE A 201 -20.75 -67.82 48.59
C PHE A 201 -20.51 -69.02 47.67
N GLU A 202 -19.99 -68.80 46.46
CA GLU A 202 -19.62 -69.87 45.53
C GLU A 202 -18.55 -70.80 46.14
N LYS A 203 -17.54 -70.25 46.81
CA LYS A 203 -16.55 -71.05 47.55
C LYS A 203 -17.18 -71.87 48.68
N LYS A 204 -18.10 -71.28 49.45
CA LYS A 204 -18.82 -72.00 50.52
C LYS A 204 -19.67 -73.13 49.95
N MET A 205 -20.39 -72.89 48.85
CA MET A 205 -21.17 -73.92 48.15
C MET A 205 -20.27 -75.05 47.65
N SER A 206 -19.13 -74.73 47.02
CA SER A 206 -18.15 -75.73 46.58
C SER A 206 -17.64 -76.58 47.75
N ASN A 207 -17.38 -75.98 48.91
CA ASN A 207 -16.96 -76.73 50.11
C ASN A 207 -18.08 -77.65 50.61
N TYR A 208 -19.34 -77.19 50.61
CA TYR A 208 -20.48 -78.04 50.97
C TYR A 208 -20.69 -79.18 49.99
N ASP A 209 -20.50 -78.96 48.68
CA ASP A 209 -20.56 -80.03 47.68
C ASP A 209 -19.48 -81.10 47.91
N GLU A 210 -18.25 -80.68 48.26
CA GLU A 210 -17.18 -81.61 48.66
C GLU A 210 -17.53 -82.39 49.94
N GLU A 211 -18.10 -81.72 50.94
CA GLU A 211 -18.53 -82.35 52.19
C GLU A 211 -19.66 -83.36 51.95
N MET A 212 -20.65 -82.99 51.14
CA MET A 212 -21.72 -83.89 50.70
C MET A 212 -21.17 -85.09 49.94
N LYS A 213 -20.16 -84.91 49.08
CA LYS A 213 -19.49 -86.01 48.38
C LYS A 213 -18.82 -86.98 49.35
N LYS A 214 -18.09 -86.49 50.34
CA LYS A 214 -17.48 -87.31 51.42
C LYS A 214 -18.54 -88.06 52.23
N ASN A 215 -19.64 -87.38 52.58
CA ASN A 215 -20.74 -88.01 53.30
C ASN A 215 -21.42 -89.09 52.47
N ASN A 216 -21.62 -88.87 51.17
CA ASN A 216 -22.15 -89.89 50.25
C ASN A 216 -21.21 -91.10 50.11
N GLU A 217 -19.89 -90.88 50.07
CA GLU A 217 -18.91 -91.97 50.10
C GLU A 217 -18.98 -92.77 51.42
N LYS A 218 -19.18 -92.08 52.55
CA LYS A 218 -19.37 -92.72 53.85
C LYS A 218 -20.68 -93.50 53.94
N ILE A 219 -21.77 -92.97 53.36
CA ILE A 219 -23.05 -93.69 53.24
C ILE A 219 -22.84 -94.97 52.43
N LYS A 220 -22.17 -94.91 51.27
CA LYS A 220 -21.84 -96.11 50.48
C LYS A 220 -21.02 -97.13 51.25
N GLN A 221 -20.06 -96.69 52.06
CA GLN A 221 -19.28 -97.59 52.93
C GLN A 221 -20.17 -98.30 53.95
N LEU A 222 -21.07 -97.55 54.61
CA LEU A 222 -22.02 -98.09 55.57
C LEU A 222 -23.04 -99.04 54.90
N GLU A 223 -23.53 -98.72 53.71
CA GLU A 223 -24.42 -99.59 52.93
C GLU A 223 -23.74 -100.92 52.60
N ASN A 224 -22.46 -100.90 52.20
CA ASN A 224 -21.67 -102.09 51.96
C ASN A 224 -21.45 -102.90 53.25
N GLU A 225 -21.25 -102.23 54.38
CA GLU A 225 -21.09 -102.90 55.68
C GLU A 225 -22.40 -103.56 56.13
N ILE A 226 -23.54 -102.88 55.98
CA ILE A 226 -24.88 -103.44 56.21
C ILE A 226 -25.10 -104.66 55.32
N LYS A 227 -24.72 -104.59 54.04
CA LYS A 227 -24.84 -105.71 53.10
C LYS A 227 -24.04 -106.92 53.59
N ARG A 228 -22.79 -106.73 53.99
CA ARG A 228 -21.94 -107.81 54.55
C ARG A 228 -22.56 -108.43 55.80
N ILE A 229 -23.08 -107.60 56.72
CA ILE A 229 -23.73 -108.08 57.94
C ILE A 229 -25.00 -108.88 57.63
N LYS A 230 -25.78 -108.45 56.63
CA LYS A 230 -26.96 -109.21 56.17
C LYS A 230 -26.56 -110.59 55.63
N GLU A 231 -25.53 -110.66 54.79
CA GLU A 231 -25.00 -111.93 54.26
C GLU A 231 -24.50 -112.85 55.40
N GLU A 232 -23.84 -112.30 56.43
CA GLU A 232 -23.44 -113.06 57.63
C GLU A 232 -24.65 -113.57 58.44
N LEU A 233 -25.69 -112.75 58.59
CA LEU A 233 -26.93 -113.12 59.29
C LEU A 233 -27.65 -114.25 58.56
N GLU A 234 -27.80 -114.16 57.25
CA GLU A 234 -28.45 -115.18 56.41
C GLU A 234 -27.69 -116.52 56.50
N THR A 235 -26.36 -116.47 56.56
CA THR A 235 -25.51 -117.64 56.80
C THR A 235 -25.76 -118.25 58.19
N LYS A 236 -25.93 -117.42 59.23
CA LYS A 236 -26.22 -117.88 60.59
C LYS A 236 -27.65 -118.41 60.74
N GLU A 237 -28.63 -117.80 60.09
CA GLU A 237 -30.01 -118.28 60.06
C GLU A 237 -30.09 -119.67 59.42
N LYS A 238 -29.36 -119.89 58.32
CA LYS A 238 -29.22 -121.22 57.71
C LYS A 238 -28.64 -122.26 58.67
N ASN A 239 -27.59 -121.89 59.42
CA ASN A 239 -27.02 -122.76 60.45
C ASN A 239 -28.00 -123.07 61.60
N ILE A 240 -28.86 -122.12 61.98
CA ILE A 240 -29.91 -122.34 62.99
C ILE A 240 -30.96 -123.31 62.46
N GLN A 241 -31.38 -123.14 61.20
CA GLN A 241 -32.34 -124.02 60.55
C GLN A 241 -31.85 -125.48 60.50
N ASP A 242 -30.57 -125.69 60.15
CA ASP A 242 -29.92 -127.01 60.17
C ASP A 242 -29.87 -127.64 61.59
N LEU A 243 -29.75 -126.81 62.63
CA LEU A 243 -29.80 -127.26 64.03
C LEU A 243 -31.22 -127.59 64.49
N GLU A 244 -32.23 -126.87 64.02
CA GLU A 244 -33.64 -127.17 64.30
C GLU A 244 -34.11 -128.46 63.64
N GLU A 245 -33.66 -128.75 62.41
CA GLU A 245 -33.90 -130.04 61.74
C GLU A 245 -33.28 -131.21 62.52
N ASN A 246 -32.05 -131.03 63.04
CA ASN A 246 -31.41 -132.02 63.92
C ASN A 246 -32.18 -132.23 65.24
N LYS A 247 -32.75 -131.17 65.81
CA LYS A 247 -33.60 -131.25 67.03
C LYS A 247 -34.89 -132.04 66.77
N ILE A 248 -35.49 -131.90 65.59
CA ILE A 248 -36.67 -132.67 65.17
C ILE A 248 -36.30 -134.16 64.99
N GLY A 249 -35.16 -134.46 64.37
CA GLY A 249 -34.64 -135.83 64.27
C GLY A 249 -34.41 -136.50 65.63
N ASN A 250 -33.84 -135.76 66.59
CA ASN A 250 -33.65 -136.26 67.96
C ASN A 250 -34.96 -136.51 68.71
N LYS A 251 -35.99 -135.66 68.51
CA LYS A 251 -37.34 -135.87 69.08
C LYS A 251 -38.02 -137.14 68.56
N LEU A 252 -37.87 -137.47 67.28
CA LEU A 252 -38.42 -138.70 66.70
C LEU A 252 -37.74 -139.96 67.26
N THR A 253 -36.44 -139.89 67.49
CA THR A 253 -35.65 -140.97 68.08
C THR A 253 -36.07 -141.25 69.54
N ILE A 254 -36.30 -140.19 70.32
CA ILE A 254 -36.80 -140.31 71.71
C ILE A 254 -38.19 -140.95 71.75
N ARG A 255 -39.10 -140.62 70.82
CA ARG A 255 -40.41 -141.27 70.71
C ARG A 255 -40.31 -142.76 70.37
N GLY A 256 -39.37 -143.15 69.52
CA GLY A 256 -39.10 -144.56 69.21
C GLY A 256 -38.65 -145.35 70.44
N LEU A 257 -37.76 -144.77 71.26
CA LEU A 257 -37.27 -145.39 72.49
C LEU A 257 -38.35 -145.47 73.58
N GLN A 258 -39.22 -144.47 73.69
CA GLN A 258 -40.34 -144.49 74.65
C GLN A 258 -41.35 -145.60 74.34
N LYS A 259 -41.59 -145.90 73.05
CA LYS A 259 -42.47 -147.00 72.63
C LYS A 259 -41.90 -148.38 73.00
N ILE A 260 -40.58 -148.57 72.82
CA ILE A 260 -39.89 -149.81 73.20
C ILE A 260 -39.95 -150.06 74.72
N ILE A 261 -39.85 -149.00 75.53
CA ILE A 261 -39.96 -149.10 76.99
C ILE A 261 -41.39 -149.52 77.40
N THR A 262 -42.42 -148.97 76.75
CA THR A 262 -43.82 -149.36 77.03
C THR A 262 -44.10 -150.81 76.61
N ASP A 263 -43.49 -151.29 75.53
CA ASP A 263 -43.65 -152.68 75.06
C ASP A 263 -42.94 -153.69 75.99
N LEU A 264 -41.85 -153.29 76.66
CA LEU A 264 -41.08 -154.15 77.58
C LEU A 264 -41.68 -154.29 78.99
N GLU A 265 -42.50 -153.34 79.45
CA GLU A 265 -43.12 -153.40 80.79
C GLU A 265 -44.37 -154.30 80.85
N SER A 266 -44.89 -154.78 79.72
CA SER A 266 -46.17 -155.50 79.62
C SER A 266 -46.09 -157.03 79.68
N ILE A 267 -44.91 -157.64 79.87
CA ILE A 267 -44.74 -159.11 79.80
C ILE A 267 -43.88 -159.63 80.96
N LYS A 268 -44.51 -159.83 82.12
CA LYS A 268 -44.08 -160.75 83.19
C LYS A 268 -45.34 -161.32 83.85
N ASP A 269 -45.90 -162.37 83.26
CA ASP A 269 -46.36 -163.59 83.94
C ASP A 269 -46.92 -164.60 82.92
N ASN A 270 -46.29 -165.77 82.90
CA ASN A 270 -46.68 -167.08 82.38
C ASN A 270 -46.94 -167.34 80.87
N ASP A 271 -46.04 -168.18 80.36
CA ASP A 271 -46.26 -169.44 79.64
C ASP A 271 -46.94 -169.49 78.27
N THR A 272 -46.32 -170.34 77.45
CA THR A 272 -46.82 -171.07 76.26
C THR A 272 -46.52 -170.49 74.87
N ILE A 273 -45.39 -170.96 74.34
CA ILE A 273 -45.16 -171.55 73.00
C ILE A 273 -46.32 -171.39 71.99
N HIS A 274 -46.09 -170.64 70.90
CA HIS A 274 -46.36 -171.12 69.54
C HIS A 274 -45.59 -170.33 68.46
N GLU A 275 -45.29 -171.07 67.40
CA GLU A 275 -44.46 -170.83 66.23
C GLU A 275 -45.14 -169.98 65.11
N ILE A 276 -44.31 -169.21 64.37
CA ILE A 276 -44.35 -168.92 62.91
C ILE A 276 -45.46 -167.94 62.38
N PRO A 277 -45.32 -167.17 61.25
CA PRO A 277 -44.16 -166.89 60.36
C PRO A 277 -43.90 -165.38 60.01
N PHE A 278 -42.73 -165.16 59.41
CA PHE A 278 -42.43 -164.11 58.42
C PHE A 278 -43.48 -163.96 57.30
N ARG A 279 -43.85 -162.72 56.93
CA ARG A 279 -44.24 -162.42 55.54
C ARG A 279 -43.94 -160.98 55.10
N ASN A 280 -43.16 -160.91 54.03
CA ASN A 280 -42.92 -159.76 53.15
C ASN A 280 -44.20 -159.20 52.51
N SER A 281 -44.25 -157.87 52.40
CA SER A 281 -44.91 -157.08 51.33
C SER A 281 -44.46 -155.62 51.54
N PHE A 282 -43.64 -154.93 50.75
CA PHE A 282 -43.58 -154.76 49.29
C PHE A 282 -44.93 -154.37 48.65
N TYR A 283 -45.16 -153.07 48.49
CA TYR A 283 -45.74 -152.32 47.35
C TYR A 283 -45.93 -150.84 47.81
N MET A 284 -45.19 -149.84 47.30
CA MET A 284 -45.29 -149.14 46.00
C MET A 284 -46.64 -148.43 45.76
N LEU A 285 -46.52 -147.17 45.30
CA LEU A 285 -47.52 -146.17 44.90
C LEU A 285 -47.79 -145.10 45.98
N SER A 286 -47.68 -143.79 45.71
CA SER A 286 -47.51 -143.09 44.43
C SER A 286 -46.92 -141.70 44.64
N LYS A 287 -46.18 -141.29 43.61
CA LYS A 287 -45.61 -139.96 43.35
C LYS A 287 -46.65 -138.83 43.39
N GLY A 288 -46.15 -137.64 43.69
CA GLY A 288 -46.76 -136.34 43.39
C GLY A 288 -47.15 -135.57 44.66
N GLU A 289 -46.64 -134.41 45.00
CA GLU A 289 -45.67 -133.49 44.40
C GLU A 289 -45.13 -132.66 45.57
N LYS A 290 -43.82 -132.65 45.77
CA LYS A 290 -43.11 -131.67 46.58
C LYS A 290 -42.36 -130.81 45.58
N THR A 291 -42.52 -129.49 45.67
CA THR A 291 -41.44 -128.53 46.01
C THR A 291 -41.99 -127.10 45.96
N PHE A 292 -42.27 -126.56 47.14
CA PHE A 292 -42.70 -125.18 47.39
C PHE A 292 -41.51 -124.20 47.46
N MET A 293 -40.36 -124.55 46.85
CA MET A 293 -39.08 -123.83 47.03
C MET A 293 -38.22 -123.86 45.76
N GLN A 294 -38.82 -123.57 44.59
CA GLN A 294 -38.10 -123.22 43.36
C GLN A 294 -39.07 -122.71 42.28
N GLU A 295 -39.66 -121.53 42.54
CA GLU A 295 -40.18 -120.64 41.49
C GLU A 295 -39.51 -119.25 41.64
N LEU A 296 -38.20 -119.32 41.91
CA LEU A 296 -37.22 -118.27 41.71
C LEU A 296 -36.56 -118.56 40.35
N GLU A 297 -36.41 -117.49 39.56
CA GLU A 297 -35.53 -117.33 38.39
C GLU A 297 -36.02 -117.85 37.03
N GLU A 298 -36.58 -116.92 36.24
CA GLU A 298 -36.48 -116.67 34.77
C GLU A 298 -37.73 -115.82 34.37
N ASP A 299 -37.67 -114.58 33.90
CA ASP A 299 -36.76 -113.99 32.92
C ASP A 299 -35.97 -112.77 33.42
N VAL A 300 -34.66 -112.98 33.48
CA VAL A 300 -33.60 -111.99 33.45
C VAL A 300 -33.33 -111.60 31.99
N ASN A 301 -32.94 -110.34 31.80
CA ASN A 301 -32.02 -109.80 30.78
C ASN A 301 -32.54 -109.06 29.52
N ILE A 302 -31.87 -107.89 29.33
CA ILE A 302 -31.55 -107.14 28.09
C ILE A 302 -32.61 -106.11 27.66
N THR A 303 -32.39 -104.79 27.63
CA THR A 303 -31.16 -103.97 27.72
C THR A 303 -31.52 -102.50 27.97
N GLU A 304 -30.55 -101.81 28.58
CA GLU A 304 -30.21 -100.40 28.37
C GLU A 304 -30.67 -99.80 27.03
N ALA A 305 -31.34 -98.65 27.08
CA ALA A 305 -30.70 -97.36 26.77
C ALA A 305 -31.76 -96.29 26.49
N SER A 306 -31.43 -95.08 26.96
CA SER A 306 -31.67 -93.83 26.26
C SER A 306 -33.08 -93.20 26.29
N ILE A 307 -33.07 -92.03 26.93
CA ILE A 307 -33.51 -90.75 26.36
C ILE A 307 -35.00 -90.42 26.48
N LEU A 308 -35.23 -89.23 27.06
CA LEU A 308 -36.42 -88.37 26.97
C LEU A 308 -37.68 -88.83 27.72
N GLU A 309 -37.88 -88.28 28.92
CA GLU A 309 -39.06 -87.42 29.19
C GLU A 309 -38.94 -86.72 30.55
N THR A 310 -38.08 -85.70 30.58
CA THR A 310 -38.10 -84.62 31.58
C THR A 310 -38.55 -83.36 30.87
N THR A 311 -39.83 -83.32 30.46
CA THR A 311 -40.46 -82.15 29.81
C THR A 311 -41.88 -81.96 30.32
N ALA A 312 -42.02 -81.43 31.53
CA ALA A 312 -43.27 -80.77 31.96
C ALA A 312 -43.13 -79.94 33.25
N THR A 313 -42.08 -79.10 33.39
CA THR A 313 -42.18 -77.90 34.27
C THR A 313 -41.15 -76.81 33.94
N GLN A 314 -40.90 -76.58 32.64
CA GLN A 314 -40.28 -75.34 32.17
C GLN A 314 -41.37 -74.44 31.57
N GLN A 315 -42.06 -73.67 32.41
CA GLN A 315 -42.76 -72.46 31.95
C GLN A 315 -43.22 -71.48 33.06
N ASN A 316 -42.78 -71.62 34.32
CA ASN A 316 -43.30 -70.75 35.39
C ASN A 316 -42.27 -70.10 36.34
N THR A 317 -40.99 -70.07 35.96
CA THR A 317 -39.93 -69.43 36.76
C THR A 317 -38.97 -68.54 35.95
N LEU A 318 -39.39 -68.10 34.75
CA LEU A 318 -38.68 -67.07 33.97
C LEU A 318 -39.44 -65.74 33.84
N GLU A 319 -40.55 -65.57 34.57
CA GLU A 319 -41.35 -64.33 34.60
C GLU A 319 -41.36 -63.60 35.95
N LYS A 320 -40.60 -64.06 36.95
CA LYS A 320 -40.48 -63.40 38.26
C LYS A 320 -39.14 -62.69 38.54
N THR A 321 -38.25 -62.62 37.54
CA THR A 321 -36.99 -61.84 37.60
C THR A 321 -36.91 -60.72 36.55
N LYS A 322 -38.04 -60.35 35.93
CA LYS A 322 -38.18 -59.12 35.11
C LYS A 322 -39.11 -58.05 35.72
N VAL A 323 -39.65 -58.29 36.93
CA VAL A 323 -40.55 -57.34 37.64
C VAL A 323 -39.87 -56.70 38.86
N ALA A 324 -38.57 -56.93 39.07
CA ALA A 324 -37.77 -56.27 40.13
C ALA A 324 -36.78 -55.23 39.57
N ALA A 325 -37.13 -54.58 38.45
CA ALA A 325 -36.37 -53.45 37.88
C ALA A 325 -37.28 -52.24 37.55
N LYS A 326 -38.44 -52.15 38.22
CA LYS A 326 -39.44 -51.08 37.98
C LYS A 326 -40.13 -50.61 39.27
N THR A 327 -39.40 -50.55 40.38
CA THR A 327 -39.92 -50.00 41.65
C THR A 327 -38.82 -49.43 42.54
N VAL A 328 -38.00 -48.51 42.03
CA VAL A 328 -37.22 -47.56 42.85
C VAL A 328 -37.11 -46.24 42.07
N CYS A 329 -38.24 -45.56 41.87
CA CYS A 329 -38.29 -44.16 41.40
C CYS A 329 -39.52 -43.49 42.01
N GLU A 330 -39.68 -43.54 43.33
CA GLU A 330 -40.72 -42.79 44.02
C GLU A 330 -40.42 -42.76 45.52
N SER A 331 -39.56 -41.83 45.96
CA SER A 331 -39.56 -41.27 47.32
C SER A 331 -38.41 -40.28 47.50
N THR A 332 -38.64 -39.02 47.16
CA THR A 332 -38.10 -37.88 47.92
C THR A 332 -38.91 -36.64 47.56
N ARG A 333 -40.03 -36.49 48.26
CA ARG A 333 -40.80 -35.25 48.40
C ARG A 333 -40.81 -34.96 49.90
N ILE A 334 -40.73 -33.67 50.27
CA ILE A 334 -40.72 -33.08 51.65
C ILE A 334 -39.26 -32.91 52.16
N LYS A 335 -38.71 -31.73 52.49
CA LYS A 335 -39.19 -30.43 53.03
C LYS A 335 -38.27 -29.32 52.48
N ASP A 336 -38.82 -28.14 52.17
CA ASP A 336 -38.33 -26.89 52.75
C ASP A 336 -39.36 -25.77 52.61
N GLN A 337 -39.80 -25.29 53.78
CA GLN A 337 -40.56 -24.05 53.98
C GLN A 337 -39.69 -23.08 54.77
N ASN A 338 -39.85 -21.79 54.44
CA ASN A 338 -39.47 -20.57 55.17
C ASN A 338 -38.10 -19.92 54.89
N LYS A 339 -38.11 -18.88 54.04
CA LYS A 339 -38.13 -17.47 54.52
C LYS A 339 -38.47 -16.47 53.41
N SER A 340 -39.18 -15.43 53.85
CA SER A 340 -39.86 -14.34 53.16
C SER A 340 -38.95 -13.21 52.64
N ASN A 341 -39.30 -12.58 51.52
CA ASN A 341 -39.77 -11.17 51.47
C ASN A 341 -40.03 -10.65 50.03
N GLN A 342 -41.20 -10.01 49.87
CA GLN A 342 -41.57 -8.85 49.03
C GLN A 342 -40.83 -8.68 47.67
N ASN A 343 -41.47 -8.57 46.51
CA ASN A 343 -42.57 -7.65 46.21
C ASN A 343 -43.25 -8.00 44.86
N GLN A 344 -44.47 -7.49 44.73
CA GLN A 344 -45.50 -7.76 43.73
C GLN A 344 -45.14 -7.32 42.29
N GLY A 345 -45.73 -7.98 41.27
CA GLY A 345 -46.02 -7.30 40.00
C GLY A 345 -46.13 -8.15 38.73
N SER A 346 -47.34 -8.64 38.46
CA SER A 346 -47.93 -8.98 37.14
C SER A 346 -47.36 -10.13 36.28
N THR A 347 -48.10 -11.22 36.35
CA THR A 347 -48.28 -12.32 35.39
C THR A 347 -48.72 -11.85 34.00
N GLN A 348 -48.09 -12.35 32.92
CA GLN A 348 -48.79 -12.70 31.69
C GLN A 348 -48.18 -13.96 31.03
N ILE A 349 -49.10 -14.85 30.72
CA ILE A 349 -49.08 -16.20 30.16
C ILE A 349 -48.18 -16.34 28.91
N PHE A 350 -47.38 -17.41 28.85
CA PHE A 350 -46.63 -17.85 27.66
C PHE A 350 -47.31 -19.09 27.05
N GLU A 351 -47.75 -18.98 25.80
CA GLU A 351 -47.91 -20.08 24.84
C GLU A 351 -46.86 -19.93 23.71
N PRO A 352 -46.41 -21.01 23.05
CA PRO A 352 -45.22 -20.99 22.21
C PRO A 352 -45.52 -20.60 20.75
N TYR A 353 -44.80 -19.59 20.24
CA TYR A 353 -44.85 -19.18 18.83
C TYR A 353 -43.92 -20.02 17.95
N LEU A 354 -44.53 -20.80 17.07
CA LEU A 354 -43.99 -21.23 15.77
C LEU A 354 -44.50 -20.24 14.71
N LYS A 355 -43.63 -19.37 14.17
CA LYS A 355 -43.67 -18.78 12.80
C LYS A 355 -42.76 -17.54 12.71
N HIS A 356 -41.63 -17.67 11.99
CA HIS A 356 -40.89 -16.52 11.47
C HIS A 356 -40.74 -16.68 9.95
N GLY A 357 -41.55 -15.93 9.20
CA GLY A 357 -41.55 -15.90 7.73
C GLY A 357 -41.95 -14.58 7.07
N GLU A 358 -42.46 -13.56 7.79
CA GLU A 358 -43.13 -12.41 7.15
C GLU A 358 -42.52 -11.02 7.43
N GLN A 359 -41.38 -10.91 8.13
CA GLN A 359 -40.80 -9.58 8.45
C GLN A 359 -39.88 -8.98 7.36
N ASN A 360 -39.66 -9.67 6.23
CA ASN A 360 -38.76 -9.19 5.17
C ASN A 360 -39.45 -8.42 4.03
N GLU A 361 -40.78 -8.42 3.92
CA GLU A 361 -41.48 -7.66 2.86
C GLU A 361 -41.70 -6.19 3.25
N HIS A 362 -42.04 -5.89 4.50
CA HIS A 362 -42.26 -4.50 4.96
C HIS A 362 -41.00 -3.61 4.96
N ARG A 363 -39.80 -4.20 4.97
CA ARG A 363 -38.54 -3.45 4.81
C ARG A 363 -38.19 -3.15 3.34
N ARG A 364 -38.70 -3.93 2.38
CA ARG A 364 -38.50 -3.68 0.95
C ARG A 364 -39.38 -2.55 0.44
N ASP A 365 -40.61 -2.47 0.93
CA ASP A 365 -41.56 -1.44 0.47
C ASP A 365 -41.16 -0.03 0.93
N ASN A 366 -40.66 0.10 2.17
CA ASN A 366 -40.14 1.38 2.67
C ASN A 366 -38.88 1.87 1.94
N LEU A 367 -38.03 0.96 1.45
CA LEU A 367 -36.83 1.33 0.71
C LEU A 367 -37.14 1.82 -0.71
N ASN A 368 -38.14 1.20 -1.36
CA ASN A 368 -38.60 1.61 -2.69
C ASN A 368 -39.38 2.92 -2.65
N GLN A 369 -40.12 3.20 -1.57
CA GLN A 369 -40.84 4.46 -1.39
C GLN A 369 -39.87 5.64 -1.24
N LYS A 370 -38.80 5.46 -0.45
CA LYS A 370 -37.76 6.47 -0.26
C LYS A 370 -36.92 6.74 -1.52
N GLN A 371 -36.62 5.70 -2.31
CA GLN A 371 -35.92 5.88 -3.60
C GLN A 371 -36.77 6.57 -4.67
N ASN A 372 -38.10 6.47 -4.59
CA ASN A 372 -39.01 7.17 -5.50
C ASN A 372 -39.20 8.64 -5.12
N GLU A 373 -39.12 9.00 -3.83
CA GLU A 373 -39.11 10.40 -3.39
C GLU A 373 -37.83 11.13 -3.80
N GLU A 374 -36.65 10.50 -3.64
CA GLU A 374 -35.37 11.08 -4.08
C GLU A 374 -35.32 11.29 -5.61
N ARG A 375 -35.97 10.42 -6.41
CA ARG A 375 -36.08 10.63 -7.87
C ARG A 375 -37.02 11.78 -8.26
N ARG A 376 -38.07 12.03 -7.47
CA ARG A 376 -38.98 13.17 -7.71
C ARG A 376 -38.33 14.51 -7.37
N GLU A 377 -37.51 14.56 -6.32
CA GLU A 377 -36.75 15.78 -5.99
C GLU A 377 -35.68 16.10 -7.04
N GLN A 378 -35.00 15.09 -7.59
CA GLN A 378 -34.01 15.30 -8.66
C GLN A 378 -34.65 15.72 -10.00
N GLN A 379 -35.89 15.33 -10.28
CA GLN A 379 -36.60 15.80 -11.49
C GLN A 379 -37.09 17.25 -11.36
N ASN A 380 -37.43 17.71 -10.15
CA ASN A 380 -37.87 19.10 -9.92
C ASN A 380 -36.72 20.13 -9.94
N GLN A 381 -35.46 19.72 -9.77
CA GLN A 381 -34.31 20.64 -9.85
C GLN A 381 -33.87 20.96 -11.30
N ASN A 382 -34.37 20.22 -12.31
CA ASN A 382 -34.02 20.42 -13.72
C ASN A 382 -35.04 21.25 -14.52
N SER A 383 -36.07 21.82 -13.88
CA SER A 383 -37.12 22.60 -14.56
C SER A 383 -37.34 23.98 -13.92
N VAL A 384 -36.28 24.78 -13.82
CA VAL A 384 -36.39 26.23 -13.61
C VAL A 384 -35.71 26.93 -14.78
N ILE A 385 -36.46 27.06 -15.87
CA ILE A 385 -36.11 27.93 -17.00
C ILE A 385 -36.39 29.36 -16.53
N ILE A 386 -35.34 30.11 -16.25
CA ILE A 386 -35.43 31.56 -16.05
C ILE A 386 -35.51 32.19 -17.44
N ILE A 387 -36.68 32.70 -17.79
CA ILE A 387 -36.88 33.62 -18.92
C ILE A 387 -36.33 34.97 -18.44
N THR A 388 -35.17 35.39 -18.93
CA THR A 388 -34.68 36.76 -18.79
C THR A 388 -35.02 37.54 -20.05
N GLU A 389 -35.87 38.54 -19.88
CA GLU A 389 -36.24 39.54 -20.87
C GLU A 389 -35.01 40.37 -21.30
N GLU A 390 -34.80 40.49 -22.61
CA GLU A 390 -33.78 41.34 -23.24
C GLU A 390 -34.19 42.82 -23.17
N PRO A 391 -33.28 43.76 -22.85
CA PRO A 391 -33.54 45.18 -23.07
C PRO A 391 -33.16 45.58 -24.50
N THR A 392 -34.18 45.97 -25.25
CA THR A 392 -34.14 46.80 -26.46
C THR A 392 -33.18 47.98 -26.33
N ILE A 393 -32.18 48.08 -27.22
CA ILE A 393 -31.42 49.31 -27.47
C ILE A 393 -31.69 49.76 -28.90
N LEU A 394 -32.22 50.97 -29.00
CA LEU A 394 -32.59 51.69 -30.21
C LEU A 394 -31.40 51.89 -31.16
N GLU A 395 -31.60 51.49 -32.41
CA GLU A 395 -30.84 51.94 -33.58
C GLU A 395 -31.08 53.43 -33.84
N THR A 396 -30.00 54.19 -34.06
CA THR A 396 -30.02 55.40 -34.88
C THR A 396 -29.09 55.21 -36.06
N THR A 397 -29.71 55.11 -37.23
CA THR A 397 -29.13 55.04 -38.56
C THR A 397 -28.39 56.33 -38.93
N ALA A 398 -27.18 56.21 -39.48
CA ALA A 398 -26.64 57.19 -40.43
C ALA A 398 -25.86 56.47 -41.53
N THR A 399 -26.50 56.45 -42.70
CA THR A 399 -26.04 56.01 -44.01
C THR A 399 -24.89 56.87 -44.53
N THR A 400 -23.84 56.24 -45.08
CA THR A 400 -23.12 56.83 -46.23
C THR A 400 -22.49 55.75 -47.11
N THR A 401 -23.07 55.67 -48.30
CA THR A 401 -22.72 54.86 -49.48
C THR A 401 -21.40 55.33 -50.09
N THR A 402 -20.50 54.45 -50.53
CA THR A 402 -19.71 54.62 -51.77
C THR A 402 -19.23 53.28 -52.31
N THR A 403 -19.61 53.03 -53.56
CA THR A 403 -19.35 51.86 -54.42
C THR A 403 -18.07 52.08 -55.27
N GLN A 404 -17.57 51.00 -55.88
CA GLN A 404 -16.62 50.92 -57.03
C GLN A 404 -15.12 50.81 -56.63
N GLN A 405 -14.26 50.00 -57.26
CA GLN A 405 -14.34 49.16 -58.45
C GLN A 405 -13.13 48.20 -58.42
N ASN A 406 -13.34 46.93 -58.80
CA ASN A 406 -12.27 46.00 -59.16
C ASN A 406 -11.85 46.27 -60.61
N ALA A 407 -10.53 46.27 -60.87
CA ALA A 407 -10.00 46.09 -62.22
C ALA A 407 -8.71 45.25 -62.17
N LEU A 408 -8.75 44.16 -62.93
CA LEU A 408 -7.62 43.37 -63.40
C LEU A 408 -6.62 44.26 -64.15
N GLU A 409 -5.33 43.96 -64.05
CA GLU A 409 -4.47 43.96 -65.24
C GLU A 409 -3.24 43.04 -65.07
N THR A 410 -3.21 42.00 -65.90
CA THR A 410 -2.06 41.16 -66.24
C THR A 410 -1.18 41.86 -67.26
N THR A 411 0.16 41.87 -67.11
CA THR A 411 1.07 41.71 -68.27
C THR A 411 2.44 41.14 -67.87
N LYS A 412 2.88 40.20 -68.71
CA LYS A 412 4.16 39.48 -68.83
C LYS A 412 5.36 40.43 -69.05
N VAL A 413 6.59 40.05 -68.66
CA VAL A 413 7.79 40.02 -69.54
C VAL A 413 8.84 39.04 -68.99
N THR A 414 9.05 37.99 -69.79
CA THR A 414 10.24 37.23 -70.19
C THR A 414 11.64 37.52 -69.60
N ALA A 415 12.28 36.41 -69.17
CA ALA A 415 13.68 35.97 -69.29
C ALA A 415 14.80 36.90 -69.82
N ALA A 416 15.96 36.84 -69.14
CA ALA A 416 17.28 36.75 -69.77
C ALA A 416 18.31 36.10 -68.81
N THR A 417 18.69 34.87 -69.16
CA THR A 417 19.83 34.10 -68.67
C THR A 417 21.10 34.64 -69.32
N THR A 418 22.17 34.94 -68.56
CA THR A 418 23.54 34.93 -69.12
C THR A 418 24.56 34.52 -68.06
N ILE A 419 25.41 33.59 -68.50
CA ILE A 419 26.50 32.86 -67.88
C ILE A 419 27.78 33.70 -67.91
N CYS A 420 28.67 33.53 -66.93
CA CYS A 420 30.16 33.59 -66.99
C CYS A 420 30.68 33.56 -65.53
N GLU A 421 31.11 32.42 -65.00
CA GLU A 421 32.50 31.92 -64.98
C GLU A 421 33.54 32.86 -64.32
N SER A 422 33.86 32.55 -63.05
CA SER A 422 35.21 32.36 -62.45
C SER A 422 36.32 33.45 -62.56
N PRO A 423 37.44 33.38 -61.78
CA PRO A 423 37.74 32.60 -60.58
C PRO A 423 38.41 33.40 -59.43
N MET A 424 38.68 32.66 -58.35
CA MET A 424 39.53 32.96 -57.20
C MET A 424 40.82 33.75 -57.47
N SER A 425 41.18 34.62 -56.53
CA SER A 425 42.57 34.93 -56.20
C SER A 425 42.75 35.15 -54.69
N ARG A 426 43.54 34.26 -54.08
CA ARG A 426 44.19 34.44 -52.77
C ARG A 426 45.41 35.34 -52.94
N GLN A 427 45.56 36.34 -52.07
CA GLN A 427 46.79 36.98 -51.57
C GLN A 427 46.26 37.97 -50.49
N GLY A 428 46.71 38.02 -49.25
CA GLY A 428 48.07 37.99 -48.72
C GLY A 428 48.50 39.43 -48.43
N GLY A 429 48.59 39.83 -47.15
CA GLY A 429 49.43 40.98 -46.74
C GLY A 429 48.79 42.09 -45.90
N GLN A 430 49.10 42.05 -44.59
CA GLN A 430 49.64 43.13 -43.73
C GLN A 430 48.97 44.52 -43.63
N LYS A 431 48.71 44.86 -42.35
CA LYS A 431 48.85 46.17 -41.65
C LYS A 431 48.16 47.41 -42.24
N LYS A 432 47.30 48.03 -41.42
CA LYS A 432 47.49 49.42 -40.95
C LYS A 432 46.55 49.77 -39.79
N GLU A 433 47.15 50.18 -38.69
CA GLU A 433 46.57 51.09 -37.70
C GLU A 433 46.22 52.42 -38.40
N CYS A 434 45.03 52.97 -38.11
CA CYS A 434 44.84 54.40 -37.84
C CYS A 434 43.38 54.68 -37.45
N GLU A 435 43.25 55.45 -36.38
CA GLU A 435 42.24 56.50 -36.16
C GLU A 435 40.77 56.12 -36.02
N GLN A 436 40.30 56.10 -34.76
CA GLN A 436 39.04 56.74 -34.37
C GLN A 436 39.20 57.31 -32.95
N LYS A 437 39.50 58.61 -32.88
CA LYS A 437 39.25 59.46 -31.71
C LYS A 437 38.00 60.28 -32.05
N GLU A 438 36.89 60.03 -31.36
CA GLU A 438 35.74 60.93 -31.38
C GLU A 438 35.14 61.07 -29.97
N ASN A 439 35.45 62.23 -29.37
CA ASN A 439 34.60 63.08 -28.53
C ASN A 439 33.59 62.42 -27.58
N GLN A 440 34.03 62.15 -26.34
CA GLN A 440 33.18 62.25 -25.15
C GLN A 440 33.55 63.53 -24.40
N ARG A 441 32.61 64.47 -24.31
CA ARG A 441 32.69 65.63 -23.40
C ARG A 441 32.19 65.16 -22.04
N ASP A 442 33.11 65.05 -21.08
CA ASP A 442 32.82 64.80 -19.66
C ASP A 442 32.14 66.04 -19.04
N ASP A 443 30.94 65.83 -18.48
CA ASP A 443 30.31 66.74 -17.52
C ASP A 443 30.82 66.39 -16.10
N PRO A 444 31.58 67.26 -15.41
CA PRO A 444 32.21 66.93 -14.13
C PRO A 444 31.24 66.71 -12.96
N ASN A 445 29.96 67.10 -13.08
CA ASN A 445 29.01 67.07 -11.97
C ASN A 445 28.28 65.73 -11.76
N GLN A 446 28.36 64.77 -12.70
CA GLN A 446 27.73 63.46 -12.53
C GLN A 446 28.59 62.46 -11.74
N LYS A 447 29.92 62.53 -11.84
CA LYS A 447 30.83 61.55 -11.20
C LYS A 447 30.94 61.68 -9.67
N GLN A 448 30.67 62.85 -9.09
CA GLN A 448 30.70 63.01 -7.62
C GLN A 448 29.44 62.48 -6.92
N ASN A 449 28.28 62.50 -7.59
CA ASN A 449 27.03 62.00 -7.00
C ASN A 449 26.91 60.46 -7.06
N GLU A 450 27.50 59.81 -8.06
CA GLU A 450 27.53 58.34 -8.13
C GLU A 450 28.47 57.72 -7.11
N GLN A 451 29.66 58.31 -6.90
CA GLN A 451 30.60 57.82 -5.88
C GLN A 451 30.07 57.96 -4.44
N GLY A 452 29.29 59.03 -4.15
CA GLY A 452 28.63 59.19 -2.85
C GLY A 452 27.55 58.13 -2.59
N ARG A 453 26.74 57.79 -3.61
CA ARG A 453 25.69 56.76 -3.51
C ARG A 453 26.27 55.35 -3.38
N GLU A 454 27.37 55.05 -4.07
CA GLU A 454 28.06 53.77 -3.93
C GLU A 454 28.65 53.57 -2.54
N GLN A 455 29.29 54.59 -1.97
CA GLN A 455 29.85 54.49 -0.61
C GLN A 455 28.76 54.34 0.46
N GLN A 456 27.62 55.01 0.28
CA GLN A 456 26.49 54.90 1.21
C GLN A 456 25.83 53.51 1.15
N ASN A 457 25.67 52.94 -0.06
CA ASN A 457 25.15 51.59 -0.24
C ASN A 457 26.10 50.52 0.31
N GLN A 458 27.42 50.69 0.13
CA GLN A 458 28.41 49.77 0.72
C GLN A 458 28.37 49.80 2.25
N LYS A 459 28.20 50.97 2.86
CA LYS A 459 28.07 51.11 4.32
C LYS A 459 26.81 50.44 4.86
N GLN A 460 25.67 50.63 4.20
CA GLN A 460 24.41 49.98 4.59
C GLN A 460 24.44 48.46 4.42
N ASN A 461 25.06 47.95 3.37
CA ASN A 461 25.19 46.50 3.18
C ASN A 461 26.09 45.88 4.26
N LYS A 462 27.17 46.55 4.65
CA LYS A 462 28.06 46.09 5.71
C LYS A 462 27.37 46.05 7.08
N GLU A 463 26.56 47.05 7.41
CA GLU A 463 25.77 47.06 8.65
C GLU A 463 24.70 45.94 8.68
N ARG A 464 24.07 45.64 7.53
CA ARG A 464 23.13 44.52 7.42
C ARG A 464 23.80 43.16 7.61
N GLU A 465 24.98 42.96 7.01
CA GLU A 465 25.74 41.72 7.20
C GLU A 465 26.17 41.53 8.65
N GLU A 466 26.58 42.59 9.33
CA GLU A 466 27.01 42.55 10.73
C GLU A 466 25.84 42.30 11.69
N GLN A 467 24.67 42.89 11.44
CA GLN A 467 23.43 42.56 12.16
C GLN A 467 23.03 41.10 11.97
N GLN A 468 23.12 40.57 10.75
CA GLN A 468 22.77 39.19 10.46
C GLN A 468 23.75 38.19 11.09
N GLN A 469 25.05 38.51 11.14
CA GLN A 469 26.04 37.71 11.87
C GLN A 469 25.79 37.71 13.38
N ASN A 470 25.43 38.86 13.96
CA ASN A 470 25.10 38.95 15.38
C ASN A 470 23.84 38.18 15.75
N GLN A 471 22.82 38.18 14.88
CA GLN A 471 21.62 37.37 15.05
C GLN A 471 21.95 35.87 15.03
N ASN A 472 22.76 35.43 14.06
CA ASN A 472 23.20 34.03 13.97
C ASN A 472 24.01 33.58 15.21
N ARG A 473 24.86 34.45 15.78
CA ARG A 473 25.60 34.14 17.02
C ARG A 473 24.67 33.97 18.22
N ARG A 474 23.63 34.81 18.34
CA ARG A 474 22.64 34.69 19.42
C ARG A 474 21.85 33.39 19.31
N GLU A 475 21.40 33.04 18.10
CA GLU A 475 20.68 31.78 17.87
C GLU A 475 21.55 30.55 18.18
N GLN A 476 22.84 30.59 17.84
CA GLN A 476 23.77 29.52 18.17
C GLN A 476 23.98 29.37 19.68
N GLN A 477 24.16 30.47 20.41
CA GLN A 477 24.28 30.44 21.88
C GLN A 477 23.01 29.88 22.56
N THR A 478 21.82 30.23 22.06
CA THR A 478 20.56 29.69 22.59
C THR A 478 20.42 28.19 22.33
N ARG A 479 20.87 27.69 21.17
CA ARG A 479 20.88 26.24 20.87
C ARG A 479 21.84 25.48 21.79
N GLU A 480 23.04 26.00 22.01
CA GLU A 480 24.03 25.38 22.88
C GLU A 480 23.56 25.32 24.34
N GLN A 481 22.87 26.36 24.84
CA GLN A 481 22.26 26.34 26.17
C GLN A 481 21.12 25.33 26.29
N SER A 482 20.29 25.19 25.24
CA SER A 482 19.21 24.21 25.22
C SER A 482 19.72 22.76 25.18
N GLU A 483 20.80 22.51 24.44
CA GLU A 483 21.43 21.18 24.38
C GLU A 483 22.06 20.78 25.72
N ARG A 484 22.79 21.69 26.39
CA ARG A 484 23.32 21.43 27.74
C ARG A 484 22.22 21.09 28.75
N GLY A 485 21.08 21.76 28.68
CA GLY A 485 19.92 21.45 29.53
C GLY A 485 19.35 20.05 29.30
N ARG A 486 19.32 19.56 28.04
CA ARG A 486 18.87 18.21 27.71
C ARG A 486 19.87 17.13 28.14
N GLU A 487 21.16 17.41 28.02
CA GLU A 487 22.21 16.48 28.48
C GLU A 487 22.18 16.31 30.00
N GLN A 488 21.98 17.40 30.76
CA GLN A 488 21.80 17.33 32.21
C GLN A 488 20.57 16.53 32.63
N GLN A 489 19.43 16.70 31.93
CA GLN A 489 18.23 15.88 32.18
C GLN A 489 18.46 14.40 31.89
N ASN A 490 19.18 14.07 30.82
CA ASN A 490 19.48 12.68 30.46
C ASN A 490 20.48 12.03 31.43
N MET A 491 21.43 12.78 32.00
CA MET A 491 22.32 12.27 33.05
C MET A 491 21.55 11.95 34.32
N ASN A 492 20.65 12.85 34.77
CA ASN A 492 19.85 12.62 35.97
C ASN A 492 18.89 11.41 35.82
N GLN A 493 18.35 11.17 34.62
CA GLN A 493 17.53 9.98 34.35
C GLN A 493 18.35 8.68 34.33
N ARG A 494 19.62 8.73 33.87
CA ARG A 494 20.54 7.57 33.92
C ARG A 494 20.97 7.22 35.33
N GLU A 495 21.19 8.22 36.19
CA GLU A 495 21.55 7.97 37.59
C GLU A 495 20.40 7.36 38.39
N GLN A 496 19.15 7.76 38.12
CA GLN A 496 17.97 7.13 38.72
C GLN A 496 17.75 5.68 38.25
N TYR A 497 18.11 5.35 37.00
CA TYR A 497 17.97 3.98 36.49
C TYR A 497 19.04 3.03 37.06
N ASN A 498 20.24 3.54 37.35
CA ASN A 498 21.35 2.73 37.88
C ASN A 498 21.27 2.49 39.40
N GLN A 499 20.54 3.32 40.17
CA GLN A 499 20.31 3.05 41.60
C GLN A 499 19.29 1.92 41.86
N GLY A 500 18.51 1.51 40.85
CA GLY A 500 17.51 0.44 40.98
C GLY A 500 18.01 -0.99 40.76
N GLN A 501 19.26 -1.21 40.31
CA GLN A 501 19.76 -2.55 39.94
C GLN A 501 20.80 -3.17 40.90
N ASN A 502 21.17 -2.51 41.99
CA ASN A 502 22.25 -2.96 42.89
C ASN A 502 21.81 -3.61 44.21
N GLN A 503 20.59 -4.17 44.30
CA GLN A 503 20.13 -4.89 45.51
C GLN A 503 19.79 -6.38 45.30
N GLY A 504 20.19 -7.00 44.19
CA GLY A 504 19.68 -8.34 43.83
C GLY A 504 20.68 -9.44 43.55
N GLN A 505 22.00 -9.28 43.79
CA GLN A 505 22.97 -10.32 43.43
C GLN A 505 24.12 -10.39 44.44
N ASN A 506 23.85 -11.02 45.58
CA ASN A 506 24.91 -11.47 46.48
C ASN A 506 24.42 -12.70 47.26
N GLU A 507 24.17 -13.80 46.57
CA GLU A 507 24.14 -15.13 47.19
C GLU A 507 24.33 -16.18 46.11
N GLN A 508 25.07 -17.24 46.43
CA GLN A 508 25.44 -18.38 45.58
C GLN A 508 26.72 -18.23 44.74
N ARG A 509 27.85 -18.24 45.43
CA ARG A 509 29.07 -18.88 44.92
C ARG A 509 29.64 -19.82 45.97
N ARG A 510 29.50 -21.13 45.74
CA ARG A 510 30.51 -22.15 46.03
C ARG A 510 30.10 -23.48 45.36
N GLU A 511 31.13 -24.18 44.86
CA GLU A 511 31.18 -25.58 44.35
C GLU A 511 30.93 -25.84 42.85
N PRO A 512 31.41 -26.98 42.30
CA PRO A 512 32.82 -27.28 42.07
C PRO A 512 33.14 -27.70 40.61
N GLN A 513 34.43 -27.73 40.26
CA GLN A 513 35.01 -27.84 38.90
C GLN A 513 34.69 -29.10 38.05
N SER A 514 33.74 -29.98 38.44
CA SER A 514 33.40 -31.17 37.63
C SER A 514 32.35 -30.92 36.54
N GLN A 515 31.66 -29.78 36.57
CA GLN A 515 30.58 -29.43 35.63
C GLN A 515 31.13 -28.91 34.29
N TYR A 516 32.31 -28.30 34.28
CA TYR A 516 32.90 -27.69 33.09
C TYR A 516 33.29 -28.72 32.01
N GLN A 517 33.74 -29.91 32.41
CA GLN A 517 34.06 -30.99 31.46
C GLN A 517 32.80 -31.67 30.88
N ARG A 518 31.69 -31.73 31.64
CA ARG A 518 30.40 -32.18 31.10
C ARG A 518 29.79 -31.18 30.13
N GLU A 519 29.98 -29.88 30.35
CA GLU A 519 29.49 -28.86 29.43
C GLU A 519 30.28 -28.79 28.13
N GLN A 520 31.61 -28.99 28.16
CA GLN A 520 32.40 -29.08 26.92
C GLN A 520 32.03 -30.29 26.06
N MET A 521 31.76 -31.46 26.67
CA MET A 521 31.26 -32.61 25.90
C MET A 521 29.87 -32.36 25.30
N LYS A 522 28.96 -31.72 26.05
CA LYS A 522 27.63 -31.34 25.53
C LYS A 522 27.72 -30.29 24.42
N HIS A 523 28.70 -29.40 24.49
CA HIS A 523 28.94 -28.40 23.44
C HIS A 523 29.40 -29.06 22.14
N ASN A 524 30.38 -29.97 22.21
CA ASN A 524 30.89 -30.68 21.03
C ASN A 524 29.82 -31.58 20.38
N LEU A 525 28.99 -32.26 21.19
CA LEU A 525 27.85 -33.03 20.69
C LEU A 525 26.79 -32.15 20.02
N ARG A 526 26.57 -30.92 20.51
CA ARG A 526 25.66 -29.95 19.87
C ARG A 526 26.22 -29.40 18.57
N GLU A 527 27.51 -29.14 18.49
CA GLU A 527 28.14 -28.68 17.24
C GLU A 527 28.09 -29.75 16.15
N GLN A 528 28.41 -31.00 16.50
CA GLN A 528 28.35 -32.11 15.55
C GLN A 528 26.91 -32.39 15.07
N HIS A 529 25.92 -32.24 15.94
CA HIS A 529 24.51 -32.37 15.54
C HIS A 529 24.05 -31.22 14.63
N ASN A 530 24.48 -29.98 14.91
CA ASN A 530 24.18 -28.82 14.08
C ASN A 530 24.86 -28.89 12.70
N GLU A 531 26.07 -29.44 12.62
CA GLU A 531 26.81 -29.61 11.37
C GLU A 531 26.16 -30.67 10.47
N ASN A 532 25.68 -31.77 11.05
CA ASN A 532 24.89 -32.79 10.36
C ASN A 532 23.52 -32.24 9.88
N GLN A 533 22.86 -31.38 10.65
CA GLN A 533 21.63 -30.71 10.20
C GLN A 533 21.89 -29.74 9.04
N ARG A 534 23.00 -28.99 9.05
CA ARG A 534 23.38 -28.08 7.95
C ARG A 534 23.69 -28.84 6.66
N THR A 535 24.38 -29.97 6.75
CA THR A 535 24.68 -30.81 5.58
C THR A 535 23.40 -31.42 5.01
N HIS A 536 22.46 -31.84 5.85
CA HIS A 536 21.18 -32.36 5.38
C HIS A 536 20.31 -31.29 4.70
N GLN A 537 20.22 -30.09 5.28
CA GLN A 537 19.52 -28.95 4.67
C GLN A 537 20.14 -28.50 3.35
N ASN A 538 21.47 -28.48 3.25
CA ASN A 538 22.16 -28.14 2.00
C ASN A 538 21.97 -29.20 0.90
N ARG A 539 21.83 -30.47 1.27
CA ARG A 539 21.52 -31.55 0.34
C ARG A 539 20.09 -31.45 -0.18
N GLU A 540 19.11 -31.21 0.71
CA GLU A 540 17.72 -30.97 0.33
C GLU A 540 17.57 -29.73 -0.58
N GLN A 541 18.25 -28.62 -0.28
CA GLN A 541 18.23 -27.44 -1.15
C GLN A 541 18.87 -27.70 -2.52
N ARG A 542 19.89 -28.56 -2.62
CA ARG A 542 20.47 -28.95 -3.91
C ARG A 542 19.54 -29.85 -4.71
N GLU A 543 18.84 -30.77 -4.06
CA GLU A 543 17.86 -31.64 -4.72
C GLU A 543 16.60 -30.86 -5.15
N GLN A 544 16.14 -29.90 -4.36
CA GLN A 544 15.05 -28.98 -4.74
C GLN A 544 15.42 -28.10 -5.94
N ARG A 545 16.67 -27.60 -6.02
CA ARG A 545 17.15 -26.84 -7.19
C ARG A 545 17.23 -27.69 -8.46
N LYS A 546 17.64 -28.96 -8.35
CA LYS A 546 17.64 -29.90 -9.48
C LYS A 546 16.22 -30.26 -9.93
N GLY A 547 15.30 -30.38 -8.97
CA GLY A 547 13.87 -30.56 -9.26
C GLY A 547 13.25 -29.36 -9.99
N GLN A 548 13.57 -28.13 -9.57
CA GLN A 548 13.07 -26.91 -10.21
C GLN A 548 13.59 -26.71 -11.63
N GLN A 549 14.86 -27.03 -11.91
CA GLN A 549 15.43 -26.92 -13.26
C GLN A 549 14.81 -27.93 -14.25
N ASN A 550 14.45 -29.13 -13.79
CA ASN A 550 13.77 -30.12 -14.62
C ASN A 550 12.26 -29.81 -14.78
N LEU A 551 11.63 -29.17 -13.79
CA LEU A 551 10.23 -28.73 -13.89
C LEU A 551 10.08 -27.54 -14.86
N GLU A 552 11.04 -26.61 -14.89
CA GLU A 552 11.05 -25.49 -15.87
C GLU A 552 11.16 -26.00 -17.32
N HIS A 553 11.95 -27.04 -17.56
CA HIS A 553 12.06 -27.63 -18.91
C HIS A 553 10.80 -28.40 -19.34
N TYR A 554 10.03 -28.95 -18.39
CA TYR A 554 8.78 -29.66 -18.65
C TYR A 554 7.60 -28.71 -18.95
N TYR A 555 7.50 -27.58 -18.24
CA TYR A 555 6.47 -26.57 -18.52
C TYR A 555 6.70 -25.78 -19.82
N GLU A 556 7.91 -25.77 -20.39
CA GLU A 556 8.17 -25.14 -21.69
C GLU A 556 7.66 -25.97 -22.89
N GLU A 557 7.57 -27.29 -22.79
CA GLU A 557 7.12 -28.16 -23.89
C GLU A 557 5.60 -28.38 -23.92
N GLU A 558 4.95 -28.53 -22.76
CA GLU A 558 3.51 -28.85 -22.68
C GLU A 558 2.59 -27.69 -23.12
N TYR A 559 3.10 -26.47 -23.15
CA TYR A 559 2.35 -25.25 -23.51
C TYR A 559 2.51 -24.79 -24.96
N ARG A 560 3.18 -25.58 -25.83
CA ARG A 560 3.20 -25.34 -27.28
C ARG A 560 1.90 -25.76 -27.98
N GLY A 561 1.02 -26.50 -27.30
CA GLY A 561 -0.16 -27.16 -27.92
C GLY A 561 -1.48 -26.37 -27.94
N THR A 562 -1.64 -25.31 -27.14
CA THR A 562 -2.90 -24.53 -27.11
C THR A 562 -2.70 -23.15 -27.72
N ALA A 563 -2.97 -23.07 -29.02
CA ALA A 563 -2.86 -21.87 -29.85
C ALA A 563 -3.94 -20.82 -29.56
N LEU A 564 -4.07 -20.39 -28.30
CA LEU A 564 -4.71 -19.13 -27.96
C LEU A 564 -3.60 -18.10 -27.77
N LYS A 565 -3.57 -17.11 -28.66
CA LYS A 565 -2.58 -16.03 -28.76
C LYS A 565 -2.42 -15.27 -27.44
N ASN A 566 -1.56 -15.78 -26.57
CA ASN A 566 -1.22 -15.15 -25.30
C ASN A 566 0.06 -14.32 -25.50
N GLY A 567 -0.06 -13.00 -25.45
CA GLY A 567 1.11 -12.11 -25.49
C GLY A 567 2.04 -12.38 -24.30
N ARG A 568 3.32 -12.02 -24.43
CA ARG A 568 4.32 -12.12 -23.37
C ARG A 568 4.74 -10.74 -22.89
N VAL A 569 4.95 -10.60 -21.59
CA VAL A 569 5.57 -9.45 -20.97
C VAL A 569 6.93 -9.88 -20.42
N LEU A 570 8.01 -9.51 -21.10
CA LEU A 570 9.37 -9.73 -20.66
C LEU A 570 9.88 -8.47 -19.98
N MET A 571 10.05 -8.51 -18.65
CA MET A 571 10.69 -7.42 -17.91
C MET A 571 12.17 -7.74 -17.68
N ILE A 572 13.05 -6.76 -17.86
CA ILE A 572 14.47 -6.88 -17.57
C ILE A 572 14.96 -5.64 -16.84
N GLY A 573 15.76 -5.83 -15.80
CA GLY A 573 16.25 -4.70 -15.03
C GLY A 573 17.33 -5.02 -14.04
N ASP A 574 17.66 -4.03 -13.23
CA ASP A 574 18.65 -4.14 -12.16
C ASP A 574 18.01 -4.59 -10.83
N SER A 575 18.61 -4.25 -9.68
CA SER A 575 18.09 -4.64 -8.37
C SER A 575 16.68 -4.09 -8.08
N HIS A 576 16.22 -3.05 -8.78
CA HIS A 576 14.85 -2.56 -8.66
C HIS A 576 13.79 -3.53 -9.20
N CYS A 577 14.16 -4.42 -10.14
CA CYS A 577 13.27 -5.44 -10.68
C CYS A 577 13.05 -6.62 -9.74
N ARG A 578 13.83 -6.74 -8.66
CA ARG A 578 13.72 -7.86 -7.73
C ARG A 578 12.30 -7.91 -7.15
N ASP A 579 11.71 -9.09 -7.08
CA ASP A 579 10.37 -9.34 -6.52
C ASP A 579 9.19 -8.68 -7.28
N LEU A 580 9.42 -8.08 -8.46
CA LEU A 580 8.32 -7.50 -9.26
C LEU A 580 7.50 -8.57 -9.98
N GLU A 581 8.07 -9.73 -10.30
CA GLU A 581 7.36 -10.80 -11.00
C GLU A 581 6.07 -11.25 -10.31
N PRO A 582 6.08 -11.69 -9.03
CA PRO A 582 4.85 -12.11 -8.36
C PRO A 582 3.84 -10.96 -8.26
N MET A 583 4.30 -9.71 -8.09
CA MET A 583 3.41 -8.56 -8.03
C MET A 583 2.74 -8.27 -9.38
N LEU A 584 3.50 -8.34 -10.48
CA LEU A 584 2.97 -8.15 -11.83
C LEU A 584 2.02 -9.28 -12.22
N ARG A 585 2.35 -10.53 -11.87
CA ARG A 585 1.51 -11.71 -12.12
C ARG A 585 0.12 -11.60 -11.50
N ASN A 586 -0.02 -10.87 -10.39
CA ASN A 586 -1.33 -10.67 -9.76
C ASN A 586 -2.15 -9.52 -10.39
N ILE A 587 -1.54 -8.64 -11.18
CA ILE A 587 -2.20 -7.40 -11.67
C ILE A 587 -2.38 -7.43 -13.20
N ILE A 588 -1.43 -8.02 -13.92
CA ILE A 588 -1.51 -8.19 -15.38
C ILE A 588 -2.54 -9.28 -15.70
N PRO A 589 -3.35 -9.14 -16.76
CA PRO A 589 -4.32 -10.17 -17.15
C PRO A 589 -3.66 -11.53 -17.38
N ASP A 590 -4.32 -12.61 -16.95
CA ASP A 590 -3.85 -14.00 -17.11
C ASP A 590 -3.63 -14.42 -18.58
N THR A 591 -4.13 -13.62 -19.54
CA THR A 591 -3.86 -13.78 -20.97
C THR A 591 -2.42 -13.46 -21.36
N TYR A 592 -1.63 -12.85 -20.46
CA TYR A 592 -0.21 -12.55 -20.70
C TYR A 592 0.69 -13.42 -19.82
N ARG A 593 1.73 -14.00 -20.42
CA ARG A 593 2.81 -14.64 -19.66
C ARG A 593 3.86 -13.63 -19.28
N ILE A 594 4.26 -13.61 -18.00
CA ILE A 594 5.21 -12.63 -17.48
C ILE A 594 6.50 -13.34 -17.10
N ASN A 595 7.63 -12.78 -17.51
CA ASN A 595 8.96 -13.22 -17.08
C ASN A 595 9.77 -11.98 -16.67
N VAL A 596 10.41 -12.01 -15.49
CA VAL A 596 11.22 -10.89 -15.01
C VAL A 596 12.67 -11.33 -14.79
N ILE A 597 13.58 -10.77 -15.57
CA ILE A 597 15.02 -11.01 -15.47
C ILE A 597 15.66 -9.88 -14.64
N CYS A 598 16.11 -10.20 -13.42
CA CYS A 598 16.75 -9.26 -12.50
C CYS A 598 18.27 -9.46 -12.45
N ASN A 599 19.04 -8.46 -12.90
CA ASN A 599 20.50 -8.46 -12.86
C ASN A 599 21.02 -7.37 -11.91
N SER A 600 21.10 -7.72 -10.63
CA SER A 600 21.51 -6.77 -9.59
C SER A 600 22.91 -6.19 -9.82
N GLY A 601 23.06 -4.87 -9.65
CA GLY A 601 24.32 -4.15 -9.81
C GLY A 601 24.77 -3.93 -11.25
N LYS A 602 23.97 -4.35 -12.24
CA LYS A 602 24.26 -4.14 -13.66
C LYS A 602 23.58 -2.87 -14.19
N GLY A 603 24.23 -2.25 -15.18
CA GLY A 603 23.71 -1.10 -15.91
C GLY A 603 22.90 -1.50 -17.14
N ILE A 604 22.34 -0.52 -17.84
CA ILE A 604 21.46 -0.70 -19.00
C ILE A 604 22.14 -1.49 -20.12
N GLY A 605 23.43 -1.26 -20.38
CA GLY A 605 24.16 -1.93 -21.45
C GLY A 605 24.23 -3.44 -21.27
N HIS A 606 24.32 -3.94 -20.03
CA HIS A 606 24.29 -5.37 -19.75
C HIS A 606 22.89 -5.95 -19.98
N CYS A 607 21.85 -5.26 -19.50
CA CYS A 607 20.46 -5.67 -19.71
C CYS A 607 20.12 -5.78 -21.21
N VAL A 608 20.52 -4.80 -22.03
CA VAL A 608 20.28 -4.84 -23.49
C VAL A 608 21.08 -5.95 -24.18
N LYS A 609 22.29 -6.28 -23.69
CA LYS A 609 23.10 -7.37 -24.27
C LYS A 609 22.41 -8.72 -24.12
N ILE A 610 21.92 -9.04 -22.92
CA ILE A 610 21.29 -10.34 -22.63
C ILE A 610 19.85 -10.44 -23.17
N LEU A 611 19.25 -9.31 -23.55
CA LEU A 611 17.91 -9.29 -24.12
C LEU A 611 17.88 -10.03 -25.47
N ASP A 612 17.16 -11.14 -25.51
CA ASP A 612 16.86 -11.91 -26.72
C ASP A 612 15.43 -11.59 -27.21
N THR A 613 15.35 -10.95 -28.38
CA THR A 613 14.08 -10.56 -29.00
C THR A 613 13.69 -11.47 -30.18
N SER A 614 14.53 -12.46 -30.51
CA SER A 614 14.32 -13.36 -31.65
C SER A 614 13.03 -14.18 -31.52
N ARG A 615 12.66 -14.50 -30.27
CA ARG A 615 11.47 -15.27 -29.97
C ARG A 615 10.22 -14.42 -29.79
N LEU A 616 10.32 -13.09 -29.74
CA LEU A 616 9.20 -12.19 -29.42
C LEU A 616 8.48 -11.70 -30.69
N GLY A 617 7.15 -11.69 -30.65
CA GLY A 617 6.28 -11.19 -31.72
C GLY A 617 5.76 -9.76 -31.47
N ASN A 618 4.94 -9.25 -32.39
CA ASN A 618 4.45 -7.86 -32.36
C ASN A 618 3.49 -7.54 -31.21
N ASP A 619 2.82 -8.56 -30.68
CA ASP A 619 1.90 -8.45 -29.54
C ASP A 619 2.61 -8.60 -28.19
N ASP A 620 3.89 -8.98 -28.20
CA ASP A 620 4.69 -9.07 -26.99
C ASP A 620 5.13 -7.67 -26.53
N ILE A 621 5.48 -7.59 -25.25
CA ILE A 621 5.87 -6.36 -24.57
C ILE A 621 7.19 -6.61 -23.86
N ILE A 622 8.15 -5.72 -24.07
CA ILE A 622 9.41 -5.69 -23.31
C ILE A 622 9.34 -4.52 -22.34
N SER A 623 9.61 -4.75 -21.06
CA SER A 623 9.73 -3.70 -20.04
C SER A 623 11.17 -3.63 -19.54
N ILE A 624 11.77 -2.44 -19.56
CA ILE A 624 13.17 -2.24 -19.13
C ILE A 624 13.20 -1.31 -17.94
N PHE A 625 13.78 -1.78 -16.84
CA PHE A 625 13.94 -1.02 -15.61
C PHE A 625 15.39 -1.09 -15.11
N ALA A 626 16.25 -0.31 -15.76
CA ALA A 626 17.67 -0.25 -15.49
C ALA A 626 18.18 1.19 -15.69
N GLY A 627 19.38 1.48 -15.19
CA GLY A 627 20.00 2.79 -15.32
C GLY A 627 20.56 3.33 -14.00
N ALA A 628 20.06 2.85 -12.87
CA ALA A 628 20.45 3.35 -11.55
C ALA A 628 21.94 3.11 -11.27
N ASN A 629 22.48 2.00 -11.77
CA ASN A 629 23.90 1.64 -11.64
C ASN A 629 24.80 2.32 -12.69
N ASP A 630 24.25 2.90 -13.76
CA ASP A 630 25.02 3.64 -14.77
C ASP A 630 25.36 5.06 -14.28
N LEU A 631 24.59 5.60 -13.33
CA LEU A 631 24.83 6.90 -12.72
C LEU A 631 26.27 7.00 -12.18
N PHE A 632 27.06 7.87 -12.80
CA PHE A 632 28.47 8.14 -12.49
C PHE A 632 29.45 6.97 -12.72
N ARG A 633 29.00 5.85 -13.28
CA ARG A 633 29.86 4.68 -13.53
C ARG A 633 30.09 4.40 -15.01
N THR A 634 29.19 4.87 -15.86
CA THR A 634 29.17 4.54 -17.29
C THR A 634 29.06 5.83 -18.08
N ASP A 635 29.95 6.00 -19.06
CA ASP A 635 29.95 7.18 -19.91
C ASP A 635 28.69 7.27 -20.76
N TRP A 636 28.22 8.49 -20.99
CA TRP A 636 26.99 8.73 -21.75
C TRP A 636 27.02 8.07 -23.14
N GLN A 637 28.17 8.08 -23.82
CA GLN A 637 28.34 7.47 -25.14
C GLN A 637 28.09 5.95 -25.12
N GLU A 638 28.45 5.26 -24.03
CA GLU A 638 28.19 3.82 -23.88
C GLU A 638 26.73 3.52 -23.59
N ILE A 639 26.08 4.37 -22.78
CA ILE A 639 24.64 4.31 -22.51
C ILE A 639 23.87 4.53 -23.82
N GLU A 640 24.22 5.57 -24.58
CA GLU A 640 23.61 5.93 -25.86
C GLU A 640 23.77 4.81 -26.90
N LYS A 641 24.98 4.22 -27.02
CA LYS A 641 25.23 3.04 -27.86
C LYS A 641 24.34 1.85 -27.46
N SER A 642 24.13 1.66 -26.15
CA SER A 642 23.26 0.60 -25.63
C SER A 642 21.79 0.86 -25.94
N LEU A 643 21.34 2.11 -25.87
CA LEU A 643 19.97 2.51 -26.26
C LEU A 643 19.71 2.33 -27.76
N HIS A 644 20.66 2.67 -28.63
CA HIS A 644 20.54 2.39 -30.07
C HIS A 644 20.59 0.88 -30.39
N MET A 645 21.31 0.09 -29.59
CA MET A 645 21.25 -1.36 -29.70
C MET A 645 19.88 -1.90 -29.29
N LEU A 646 19.28 -1.35 -28.23
CA LEU A 646 17.93 -1.68 -27.79
C LEU A 646 16.89 -1.36 -28.86
N GLU A 647 16.94 -0.14 -29.41
CA GLU A 647 16.09 0.32 -30.51
C GLU A 647 16.14 -0.66 -31.71
N ARG A 648 17.34 -1.08 -32.11
CA ARG A 648 17.51 -2.05 -33.21
C ARG A 648 16.95 -3.43 -32.88
N LYS A 649 17.16 -3.93 -31.66
CA LYS A 649 16.66 -5.24 -31.22
C LYS A 649 15.14 -5.30 -31.08
N CYS A 650 14.50 -4.17 -30.77
CA CYS A 650 13.07 -4.10 -30.45
C CYS A 650 12.22 -3.38 -31.49
N ARG A 651 12.65 -3.32 -32.76
CA ARG A 651 11.90 -2.63 -33.82
C ARG A 651 10.49 -3.18 -34.04
N HIS A 652 10.28 -4.47 -33.78
CA HIS A 652 9.02 -5.17 -33.99
C HIS A 652 8.17 -5.35 -32.72
N VAL A 653 8.70 -4.99 -31.54
CA VAL A 653 8.04 -5.26 -30.25
C VAL A 653 7.72 -3.94 -29.54
N LYS A 654 6.64 -3.91 -28.76
CA LYS A 654 6.34 -2.75 -27.89
C LYS A 654 7.31 -2.72 -26.72
N VAL A 655 7.92 -1.58 -26.46
CA VAL A 655 8.90 -1.41 -25.37
C VAL A 655 8.40 -0.38 -24.37
N LEU A 656 8.39 -0.76 -23.09
CA LEU A 656 8.15 0.12 -21.96
C LEU A 656 9.48 0.39 -21.24
N VAL A 657 9.92 1.64 -21.21
CA VAL A 657 11.12 2.05 -20.48
C VAL A 657 10.71 2.72 -19.18
N ILE A 658 11.10 2.11 -18.07
CA ILE A 658 10.90 2.67 -16.73
C ILE A 658 12.13 3.48 -16.39
N LEU A 659 11.93 4.79 -16.24
CA LEU A 659 13.00 5.73 -15.96
C LEU A 659 13.55 5.54 -14.53
N ILE A 660 14.75 6.05 -14.29
CA ILE A 660 15.43 5.85 -13.01
C ILE A 660 14.65 6.58 -11.91
N PRO A 661 14.27 5.91 -10.79
CA PRO A 661 13.53 6.54 -9.71
C PRO A 661 14.36 7.61 -8.99
N PRO A 662 13.72 8.60 -8.34
CA PRO A 662 14.42 9.56 -7.51
C PRO A 662 15.14 8.88 -6.34
N ARG A 663 16.33 9.37 -6.01
CA ARG A 663 17.12 8.94 -4.86
C ARG A 663 16.89 9.86 -3.68
N TYR A 664 16.46 9.30 -2.57
CA TYR A 664 16.25 10.06 -1.32
C TYR A 664 17.43 9.96 -0.36
N ASP A 665 18.33 9.00 -0.56
CA ASP A 665 19.57 8.85 0.20
C ASP A 665 20.52 10.03 -0.04
N LYS A 666 20.58 10.50 -1.28
CA LYS A 666 21.43 11.62 -1.70
C LYS A 666 20.66 12.54 -2.65
N LYS A 667 19.85 13.45 -2.10
CA LYS A 667 18.98 14.38 -2.88
C LYS A 667 19.72 15.14 -4.00
N ARG A 668 21.00 15.48 -3.83
CA ARG A 668 21.82 16.17 -4.86
C ARG A 668 21.98 15.34 -6.14
N ILE A 669 21.95 14.01 -6.03
CA ILE A 669 22.05 13.10 -7.18
C ILE A 669 20.81 13.18 -8.08
N ASN A 670 19.66 13.63 -7.59
CA ASN A 670 18.43 13.72 -8.39
C ASN A 670 18.54 14.66 -9.58
N ARG A 671 19.42 15.68 -9.52
CA ARG A 671 19.73 16.50 -10.70
C ARG A 671 20.35 15.67 -11.83
N HIS A 672 21.22 14.72 -11.48
CA HIS A 672 21.84 13.80 -12.44
C HIS A 672 20.88 12.71 -12.90
N VAL A 673 20.00 12.22 -12.01
CA VAL A 673 18.89 11.30 -12.38
C VAL A 673 18.00 11.95 -13.43
N ILE A 674 17.53 13.18 -13.19
CA ILE A 674 16.68 13.92 -14.14
C ILE A 674 17.41 14.16 -15.46
N LYS A 675 18.68 14.57 -15.40
CA LYS A 675 19.50 14.79 -16.61
C LYS A 675 19.66 13.50 -17.41
N LEU A 676 19.94 12.37 -16.76
CA LEU A 676 20.07 11.08 -17.42
C LEU A 676 18.73 10.59 -17.99
N ASN A 677 17.63 10.68 -17.23
CA ASN A 677 16.29 10.34 -17.70
C ASN A 677 15.86 11.17 -18.91
N THR A 678 16.18 12.47 -18.92
CA THR A 678 15.90 13.38 -20.05
C THR A 678 16.67 12.95 -21.30
N LYS A 679 17.95 12.62 -21.15
CA LYS A 679 18.77 12.14 -22.26
C LYS A 679 18.31 10.77 -22.77
N ILE A 680 17.95 9.85 -21.88
CA ILE A 680 17.37 8.55 -22.23
C ILE A 680 16.13 8.78 -23.10
N ARG A 681 15.16 9.59 -22.64
CA ARG A 681 13.97 9.94 -23.44
C ARG A 681 14.35 10.46 -24.82
N TYR A 682 15.21 11.48 -24.90
CA TYR A 682 15.58 12.10 -26.19
C TYR A 682 16.11 11.10 -27.23
N VAL A 683 16.87 10.08 -26.82
CA VAL A 683 17.42 9.07 -27.72
C VAL A 683 16.33 8.14 -28.28
N ILE A 684 15.40 7.67 -27.44
CA ILE A 684 14.42 6.62 -27.81
C ILE A 684 13.02 7.14 -28.17
N ASP A 685 12.66 8.35 -27.78
CA ASP A 685 11.32 8.95 -28.00
C ASP A 685 10.99 9.15 -29.50
N LYS A 686 12.01 9.09 -30.36
CA LYS A 686 11.83 9.09 -31.83
C LYS A 686 11.08 7.85 -32.33
N ASN A 687 11.03 6.77 -31.55
CA ASN A 687 10.39 5.52 -31.92
C ASN A 687 9.02 5.37 -31.28
N ARG A 688 7.98 5.26 -32.11
CA ARG A 688 6.58 5.11 -31.64
C ARG A 688 6.32 3.83 -30.84
N ASN A 689 7.20 2.83 -30.95
CA ASN A 689 7.08 1.57 -30.20
C ASN A 689 7.55 1.70 -28.75
N PHE A 690 8.15 2.83 -28.37
CA PHE A 690 8.65 3.08 -27.02
C PHE A 690 7.65 3.90 -26.21
N GLN A 691 7.40 3.46 -24.99
CA GLN A 691 6.60 4.16 -24.00
C GLN A 691 7.42 4.33 -22.73
N PHE A 692 7.04 5.31 -21.90
CA PHE A 692 7.77 5.64 -20.68
C PHE A 692 6.90 5.59 -19.44
N VAL A 693 7.47 5.10 -18.33
CA VAL A 693 6.97 5.31 -16.97
C VAL A 693 8.00 6.17 -16.24
N ASP A 694 7.55 7.31 -15.72
CA ASP A 694 8.40 8.23 -14.96
C ASP A 694 8.08 8.16 -13.47
N PRO A 695 8.93 7.50 -12.65
CA PRO A 695 8.64 7.36 -11.23
C PRO A 695 8.73 8.67 -10.44
N VAL A 696 9.32 9.73 -10.99
CA VAL A 696 9.46 11.03 -10.31
C VAL A 696 8.10 11.63 -9.94
N ASN A 697 7.07 11.38 -10.74
CA ASN A 697 5.75 12.01 -10.57
C ASN A 697 4.84 11.31 -9.56
N PHE A 698 5.18 10.10 -9.11
CA PHE A 698 4.28 9.29 -8.29
C PHE A 698 4.94 8.51 -7.17
N LEU A 699 6.27 8.47 -7.10
CA LEU A 699 6.97 7.90 -5.95
C LEU A 699 7.35 8.98 -4.95
N ASP A 700 7.12 8.70 -3.68
CA ASP A 700 7.49 9.56 -2.56
C ASP A 700 8.61 8.93 -1.70
N VAL A 701 8.99 9.58 -0.60
CA VAL A 701 10.05 9.09 0.31
C VAL A 701 9.64 7.85 1.12
N TYR A 702 8.35 7.55 1.20
CA TYR A 702 7.77 6.42 1.93
C TYR A 702 7.72 5.16 1.06
N ASP A 703 7.80 5.28 -0.26
CA ASP A 703 7.93 4.16 -1.22
C ASP A 703 9.31 3.47 -1.20
N TYR A 704 10.25 3.96 -0.37
CA TYR A 704 11.64 3.48 -0.32
C TYR A 704 11.94 2.74 0.99
N ASN A 705 12.88 1.81 0.91
CA ASN A 705 13.50 1.17 2.06
C ASN A 705 14.25 2.20 2.92
N ARG A 706 14.80 1.72 4.05
CA ARG A 706 15.61 2.55 4.96
C ARG A 706 16.83 3.16 4.29
N ASP A 707 17.38 2.49 3.27
CA ASP A 707 18.51 3.00 2.49
C ASP A 707 18.15 4.19 1.60
N LYS A 708 16.86 4.52 1.45
CA LYS A 708 16.36 5.62 0.63
C LYS A 708 16.84 5.59 -0.83
N PHE A 709 17.20 4.39 -1.29
CA PHE A 709 17.66 4.11 -2.64
C PHE A 709 16.82 3.00 -3.27
N HIS A 710 16.68 1.85 -2.61
CA HIS A 710 15.84 0.76 -3.10
C HIS A 710 14.38 0.96 -2.71
N LEU A 711 13.48 0.51 -3.58
CA LEU A 711 12.03 0.54 -3.32
C LEU A 711 11.66 -0.52 -2.28
N ASN A 712 10.76 -0.16 -1.37
CA ASN A 712 10.12 -1.12 -0.48
C ASN A 712 8.97 -1.83 -1.22
N ASN A 713 8.24 -2.71 -0.53
CA ASN A 713 7.13 -3.43 -1.13
C ASN A 713 6.00 -2.50 -1.63
N GLU A 714 5.70 -1.41 -0.90
CA GLU A 714 4.68 -0.43 -1.31
C GLU A 714 5.11 0.29 -2.59
N GLY A 715 6.34 0.80 -2.64
CA GLY A 715 6.88 1.46 -3.84
C GLY A 715 6.94 0.55 -5.06
N LYS A 716 7.30 -0.74 -4.87
CA LYS A 716 7.27 -1.76 -5.92
C LYS A 716 5.84 -1.99 -6.43
N GLN A 717 4.86 -2.11 -5.54
CA GLN A 717 3.45 -2.23 -5.92
C GLN A 717 2.96 -0.98 -6.69
N THR A 718 3.34 0.21 -6.25
CA THR A 718 3.03 1.48 -6.94
C THR A 718 3.59 1.49 -8.36
N ILE A 719 4.85 1.09 -8.55
CA ILE A 719 5.44 0.91 -9.89
C ILE A 719 4.66 -0.13 -10.70
N CYS A 720 4.38 -1.31 -10.16
CA CYS A 720 3.65 -2.36 -10.88
C CYS A 720 2.29 -1.86 -11.38
N ARG A 721 1.53 -1.13 -10.55
CA ARG A 721 0.25 -0.52 -10.96
C ARG A 721 0.44 0.45 -12.12
N LYS A 722 1.46 1.32 -12.05
CA LYS A 722 1.75 2.29 -13.13
C LYS A 722 2.22 1.61 -14.42
N ILE A 723 2.98 0.52 -14.33
CA ILE A 723 3.32 -0.33 -15.48
C ILE A 723 2.05 -0.87 -16.14
N VAL A 724 1.15 -1.50 -15.37
CA VAL A 724 -0.08 -2.10 -15.91
C VAL A 724 -0.98 -1.03 -16.53
N ILE A 725 -1.18 0.11 -15.88
CA ILE A 725 -1.96 1.23 -16.45
C ILE A 725 -1.34 1.69 -17.78
N LYS A 726 -0.01 1.80 -17.85
CA LYS A 726 0.64 2.26 -19.07
C LYS A 726 0.52 1.26 -20.22
N LEU A 727 0.66 -0.04 -19.92
CA LEU A 727 0.57 -1.10 -20.92
C LEU A 727 -0.86 -1.37 -21.42
N PHE A 728 -1.85 -1.33 -20.53
CA PHE A 728 -3.21 -1.82 -20.80
C PHE A 728 -4.29 -0.74 -20.70
N GLY A 729 -3.93 0.51 -20.36
CA GLY A 729 -4.84 1.66 -20.24
C GLY A 729 -5.75 1.65 -19.01
N ARG A 730 -5.90 0.51 -18.32
CA ARG A 730 -6.77 0.35 -17.15
C ARG A 730 -6.19 -0.67 -16.16
N LEU A 731 -6.47 -0.49 -14.87
CA LEU A 731 -6.19 -1.51 -13.86
C LEU A 731 -7.29 -2.57 -13.92
N ASN A 732 -6.90 -3.82 -14.06
CA ASN A 732 -7.81 -4.95 -13.93
C ASN A 732 -7.98 -5.29 -12.45
N LEU A 733 -8.75 -4.48 -11.71
CA LEU A 733 -8.98 -4.69 -10.27
C LEU A 733 -9.90 -5.88 -9.96
N LYS A 734 -10.27 -6.70 -10.95
CA LYS A 734 -11.26 -7.77 -10.79
C LYS A 734 -10.77 -9.00 -10.01
N THR A 735 -9.51 -9.07 -9.56
CA THR A 735 -8.97 -10.33 -9.02
C THR A 735 -8.12 -10.20 -7.76
N LYS A 736 -8.53 -11.03 -6.79
CA LYS A 736 -7.79 -11.65 -5.68
C LYS A 736 -7.00 -10.69 -4.79
N THR A 737 -7.54 -10.43 -3.61
CA THR A 737 -6.78 -9.95 -2.45
C THR A 737 -5.48 -10.74 -2.36
N TYR A 738 -4.36 -10.04 -2.49
CA TYR A 738 -3.03 -10.60 -2.31
C TYR A 738 -2.96 -11.15 -0.88
N ASN A 739 -3.15 -12.46 -0.74
CA ASN A 739 -2.89 -13.16 0.49
C ASN A 739 -1.41 -13.57 0.42
N PRO A 740 -0.49 -12.86 1.10
CA PRO A 740 0.91 -13.27 1.12
C PRO A 740 0.95 -14.72 1.60
N GLN A 741 1.39 -15.65 0.75
CA GLN A 741 1.35 -17.06 1.10
C GLN A 741 2.08 -17.31 2.43
N PRO A 742 1.48 -18.07 3.37
CA PRO A 742 2.04 -18.32 4.69
C PRO A 742 3.24 -19.28 4.73
N ASP A 743 3.69 -19.84 3.61
CA ASP A 743 4.58 -21.01 3.61
C ASP A 743 6.10 -20.74 3.57
N ILE A 744 6.54 -19.48 3.69
CA ILE A 744 7.95 -19.18 3.96
C ILE A 744 8.08 -18.83 5.43
N LYS A 745 8.41 -19.83 6.26
CA LYS A 745 8.83 -19.60 7.65
C LYS A 745 9.93 -18.53 7.63
N PRO A 746 9.69 -17.31 8.17
CA PRO A 746 10.70 -16.29 8.19
C PRO A 746 11.87 -16.82 9.02
N ILE A 747 13.05 -16.89 8.39
CA ILE A 747 14.31 -17.05 9.11
C ILE A 747 14.33 -15.94 10.16
N HIS A 748 14.30 -16.34 11.43
CA HIS A 748 14.18 -15.46 12.59
C HIS A 748 15.36 -14.49 12.67
N THR A 749 15.29 -13.37 11.94
CA THR A 749 15.98 -12.15 12.32
C THR A 749 15.02 -11.35 13.19
N ASN A 750 15.49 -11.05 14.40
CA ASN A 750 14.84 -10.36 15.51
C ASN A 750 14.12 -9.05 15.11
N THR A 751 12.92 -9.14 14.51
CA THR A 751 12.18 -7.99 13.94
C THR A 751 10.80 -7.80 14.59
N ARG A 752 10.57 -8.38 15.78
CA ARG A 752 9.30 -8.20 16.53
C ARG A 752 9.20 -6.87 17.28
N HIS A 753 10.25 -6.05 17.31
CA HIS A 753 10.19 -4.70 17.91
C HIS A 753 9.87 -3.55 16.95
N TYR A 754 9.70 -3.80 15.64
CA TYR A 754 9.72 -2.71 14.66
C TYR A 754 8.36 -2.24 14.12
N THR A 755 7.29 -3.02 14.25
CA THR A 755 5.95 -2.60 13.76
C THR A 755 5.28 -1.55 14.65
N ASN A 756 5.63 -1.48 15.94
CA ASN A 756 5.10 -0.46 16.85
C ASN A 756 5.77 0.92 16.69
N TYR A 757 6.99 1.00 16.14
CA TYR A 757 7.69 2.30 15.98
C TYR A 757 7.11 3.11 14.81
N THR A 758 6.73 2.47 13.72
CA THR A 758 6.20 3.14 12.51
C THR A 758 4.77 3.65 12.67
N TYR A 759 3.95 3.01 13.50
CA TYR A 759 2.59 3.50 13.80
C TYR A 759 2.62 4.71 14.74
N ARG A 760 3.56 4.73 15.71
CA ARG A 760 3.73 5.81 16.68
C ARG A 760 4.30 7.10 16.07
N GLU A 761 5.13 7.00 15.03
CA GLU A 761 5.60 8.19 14.28
C GLU A 761 4.51 8.84 13.41
N ARG A 762 3.53 8.09 12.88
CA ARG A 762 2.39 8.65 12.14
C ARG A 762 1.45 9.45 13.07
N GLN A 763 1.18 8.93 14.26
CA GLN A 763 0.39 9.64 15.30
C GLN A 763 1.14 10.89 15.81
N ASN A 764 2.46 10.82 15.99
CA ASN A 764 3.25 11.96 16.44
C ASN A 764 3.42 13.07 15.38
N LYS A 765 3.35 12.77 14.07
CA LYS A 765 3.44 13.80 13.01
C LYS A 765 2.15 14.59 12.79
N ASN A 766 0.98 14.00 13.03
CA ASN A 766 -0.27 14.75 13.06
C ASN A 766 -0.27 15.73 14.26
N ASN A 767 0.26 15.31 15.42
CA ASN A 767 0.48 16.19 16.57
C ASN A 767 1.55 17.28 16.35
N PHE A 768 2.54 17.05 15.47
CA PHE A 768 3.60 18.04 15.23
C PHE A 768 3.19 19.19 14.28
N LYS A 769 2.18 18.97 13.42
CA LYS A 769 1.58 20.03 12.59
C LYS A 769 0.56 20.88 13.34
N GLU A 770 -0.05 20.34 14.39
CA GLU A 770 -0.99 21.10 15.24
C GLU A 770 -0.29 21.96 16.30
N ARG A 771 0.88 21.54 16.80
CA ARG A 771 1.60 22.29 17.86
C ARG A 771 1.85 23.78 17.56
N PRO A 772 2.28 24.21 16.35
CA PRO A 772 2.43 25.63 16.05
C PRO A 772 1.09 26.37 16.05
N ARG A 773 0.01 25.73 15.58
CA ARG A 773 -1.34 26.32 15.57
C ARG A 773 -1.91 26.46 16.97
N VAL A 774 -1.75 25.45 17.81
CA VAL A 774 -2.18 25.49 19.21
C VAL A 774 -1.36 26.53 19.99
N GLN A 775 -0.04 26.63 19.78
CA GLN A 775 0.77 27.70 20.39
C GLN A 775 0.35 29.09 19.91
N GLN A 776 0.07 29.27 18.62
CA GLN A 776 -0.37 30.56 18.07
C GLN A 776 -1.76 30.96 18.60
N GLN A 777 -2.67 29.99 18.73
CA GLN A 777 -4.01 30.20 19.27
C GLN A 777 -3.97 30.51 20.77
N GLN A 778 -3.11 29.82 21.53
CA GLN A 778 -2.90 30.08 22.96
C GLN A 778 -2.25 31.46 23.20
N GLN A 779 -1.35 31.89 22.31
CA GLN A 779 -0.74 33.22 22.36
C GLN A 779 -1.75 34.33 22.03
N GLN A 780 -2.65 34.11 21.06
CA GLN A 780 -3.77 35.03 20.78
C GLN A 780 -4.74 35.12 21.96
N GLN A 781 -5.03 33.99 22.62
CA GLN A 781 -5.92 33.96 23.78
C GLN A 781 -5.33 34.72 24.98
N GLN A 782 -4.01 34.60 25.21
CA GLN A 782 -3.31 35.38 26.24
C GLN A 782 -3.30 36.89 25.92
N GLN A 783 -3.15 37.29 24.65
CA GLN A 783 -3.24 38.70 24.25
C GLN A 783 -4.65 39.27 24.46
N GLN A 784 -5.70 38.51 24.16
CA GLN A 784 -7.09 38.91 24.41
C GLN A 784 -7.38 39.06 25.91
N GLN A 785 -6.91 38.13 26.75
CA GLN A 785 -7.04 38.23 28.21
C GLN A 785 -6.32 39.46 28.76
N HIS A 786 -5.13 39.78 28.24
CA HIS A 786 -4.40 40.96 28.65
C HIS A 786 -5.10 42.27 28.25
N GLN A 787 -5.69 42.34 27.05
CA GLN A 787 -6.51 43.48 26.64
C GLN A 787 -7.75 43.67 27.51
N GLN A 788 -8.44 42.58 27.87
CA GLN A 788 -9.59 42.65 28.77
C GLN A 788 -9.20 43.15 30.17
N GLN A 789 -8.06 42.72 30.72
CA GLN A 789 -7.56 43.24 32.00
C GLN A 789 -7.24 44.74 31.93
N GLN A 790 -6.62 45.21 30.84
CA GLN A 790 -6.34 46.64 30.68
C GLN A 790 -7.63 47.47 30.59
N GLN A 791 -8.66 46.98 29.88
CA GLN A 791 -9.96 47.66 29.82
C GLN A 791 -10.65 47.71 31.19
N GLN A 792 -10.59 46.63 31.97
CA GLN A 792 -11.13 46.62 33.34
C GLN A 792 -10.39 47.60 34.26
N GLN A 793 -9.06 47.69 34.15
CA GLN A 793 -8.29 48.67 34.93
C GLN A 793 -8.64 50.11 34.55
N GLN A 794 -8.83 50.39 33.26
CA GLN A 794 -9.27 51.72 32.80
C GLN A 794 -10.68 52.07 33.32
N GLN A 795 -11.62 51.12 33.30
CA GLN A 795 -12.95 51.33 33.87
C GLN A 795 -12.91 51.58 35.38
N GLN A 796 -12.07 50.84 36.12
CA GLN A 796 -11.88 51.08 37.55
C GLN A 796 -11.28 52.46 37.84
N GLN A 797 -10.30 52.90 37.04
CA GLN A 797 -9.73 54.24 37.17
C GLN A 797 -10.76 55.33 36.86
N GLN A 798 -11.60 55.14 35.84
CA GLN A 798 -12.69 56.08 35.53
C GLN A 798 -13.73 56.14 36.65
N GLN A 799 -14.11 54.99 37.23
CA GLN A 799 -15.01 54.96 38.39
C GLN A 799 -14.42 55.66 39.62
N GLN A 800 -13.12 55.47 39.88
CA GLN A 800 -12.44 56.17 40.97
C GLN A 800 -12.39 57.69 40.73
N GLN A 801 -12.15 58.12 39.49
CA GLN A 801 -12.20 59.54 39.15
C GLN A 801 -13.61 60.13 39.30
N GLN A 802 -14.65 59.38 38.93
CA GLN A 802 -16.05 59.78 39.13
C GLN A 802 -16.47 59.82 40.61
N GLN A 803 -15.86 59.00 41.47
CA GLN A 803 -16.11 59.05 42.92
C GLN A 803 -15.35 60.19 43.62
N GLN A 804 -14.27 60.68 43.00
CA GLN A 804 -13.48 61.82 43.51
C GLN A 804 -14.06 63.18 43.07
N GLN A 805 -14.82 63.22 41.99
CA GLN A 805 -15.63 64.37 41.56
C GLN A 805 -16.95 64.41 42.34
#